data_AF-A0A6C0LXQ7-F1
#
_entry.id   AF-A0A6C0LXQ7-F1
#
_cell.length_a   1.000
_cell.length_b   1.000
_cell.length_c   1.000
_cell.angle_alpha   90.00
_cell.angle_beta   90.00
_cell.angle_gamma   90.00
#
_symmetry.space_group_name_H-M   'P 1'
#
loop_
_entity.id
_entity.type
_entity.pdbx_description
1 polymer ?
#
loop_
_entity_poly.entity_id
_entity_poly.type
_entity_poly.pdbx_seq_one_letter_code
_entity_poly.pdbx_strand_id
1 'polypeptide(L)'
;MPKFAIYENQIMLPEEIYQRGISPTSHFTCFNCDEPVLLRQSRGKNENYVEHFYHPNPCRNGTHIECENVHIEKLRKMSDWHTMFSKSINTKNGEIFRFGKNTKHFVDGYDFENELGIEFQNSPISPSDVKDRENTSQIDWIFNVEKQYMKRVTIGKYAIIEIPHKSWQESVKECNNNVFLYTGKKEWLWLTDRKAYSMEIEGVRRHVWIIFHDDICNYKDVFDNTCLADIMTTEGKQMFADLETTQETLETTHIAYSRCRDSMYLLDDIHRHYIKTYKFPLNSITAIKSVAGSGKTTTLLDLAKIHKKKRILYLAFNKNLISEIQGKLKTQNITNMVPRTFDSLMRSIYIEQKGNPEQMDDLRPNTIHLKINWFQGKNWRVKKQCIDYLTKFCRQVGSNTIEEFSMERFGKPMPLMKMMWDKVISSYIVTFDTIRKQVQINHWARDYIKRNYDMIFIDEAQDFDDLMLDVLLKDTDIPKIFVGDPMQAIYQWRGSINAFNKLPTDTLFMEFYSTFRIGNPACDKIRNMFDNCWMISKSKQDTHFDKNFETTESYVYLFRSWRYLLLKAQEENDVYIYGYDDKERMMISLHARLMKFALSDEEKQDMEDDLPNFLLSYTAFELKELLRKVRSNIVPKNNAKCLMYTIHSYKGCEHNNVKLCEDITEEEQNLLYVALTRAKNKIDYDNN
;
A
#
# COMPACT_ATOMS: atom_id res chain seq x y z
N MET A 1 28.43 -30.65 46.90
CA MET A 1 29.04 -29.39 47.37
C MET A 1 29.00 -28.35 46.25
N PRO A 2 28.83 -27.05 46.55
CA PRO A 2 28.83 -25.99 45.54
C PRO A 2 30.11 -26.03 44.69
N LYS A 3 29.95 -26.04 43.37
CA LYS A 3 31.07 -26.10 42.42
C LYS A 3 31.72 -24.73 42.16
N PHE A 4 31.10 -23.66 42.64
CA PHE A 4 31.54 -22.28 42.51
C PHE A 4 31.03 -21.45 43.69
N ALA A 5 31.59 -20.26 43.86
CA ALA A 5 31.13 -19.26 44.82
C ALA A 5 31.13 -17.86 44.20
N ILE A 6 30.60 -16.88 44.93
CA ILE A 6 30.67 -15.47 44.56
C ILE A 6 31.81 -14.81 45.34
N TYR A 7 32.68 -14.10 44.65
CA TYR A 7 33.73 -13.24 45.22
C TYR A 7 33.68 -11.89 44.53
N GLU A 8 33.54 -10.78 45.28
CA GLU A 8 33.43 -9.43 44.72
C GLU A 8 32.39 -9.34 43.58
N ASN A 9 31.22 -9.98 43.78
CA ASN A 9 30.13 -10.09 42.80
C ASN A 9 30.45 -10.89 41.52
N GLN A 10 31.54 -11.64 41.44
CA GLN A 10 31.85 -12.52 40.31
C GLN A 10 31.77 -14.00 40.68
N ILE A 11 31.42 -14.84 39.69
CA ILE A 11 31.59 -16.30 39.82
C ILE A 11 33.08 -16.60 39.93
N MET A 12 33.44 -17.36 40.97
CA MET A 12 34.76 -17.94 41.13
C MET A 12 34.67 -19.45 41.15
N LEU A 13 35.38 -20.08 40.22
CA LEU A 13 35.75 -21.48 40.30
C LEU A 13 37.00 -21.64 41.18
N PRO A 14 37.16 -22.79 41.87
CA PRO A 14 38.36 -23.08 42.66
C PRO A 14 39.67 -22.84 41.90
N GLU A 15 39.73 -23.23 40.63
CA GLU A 15 40.91 -23.09 39.76
C GLU A 15 41.24 -21.63 39.44
N GLU A 16 40.23 -20.75 39.36
CA GLU A 16 40.39 -19.34 39.02
C GLU A 16 40.96 -18.51 40.18
N ILE A 17 40.75 -18.94 41.44
CA ILE A 17 41.28 -18.28 42.64
C ILE A 17 42.79 -18.13 42.53
N TYR A 18 43.48 -19.22 42.19
CA TYR A 18 44.93 -19.22 42.06
C TYR A 18 45.41 -18.48 40.82
N GLN A 19 44.72 -18.62 39.69
CA GLN A 19 45.06 -17.92 38.44
C GLN A 19 44.99 -16.39 38.60
N ARG A 20 44.05 -15.91 39.43
CA ARG A 20 43.83 -14.49 39.71
C ARG A 20 44.61 -13.97 40.94
N GLY A 21 45.40 -14.83 41.59
CA GLY A 21 46.18 -14.45 42.78
C GLY A 21 45.33 -14.12 44.02
N ILE A 22 44.11 -14.62 44.10
CA ILE A 22 43.18 -14.40 45.20
C ILE A 22 43.55 -15.34 46.36
N SER A 23 43.49 -14.86 47.60
CA SER A 23 43.77 -15.72 48.76
C SER A 23 42.68 -16.79 48.91
N PRO A 24 43.02 -18.08 49.13
CA PRO A 24 42.04 -19.13 49.41
C PRO A 24 41.20 -18.91 50.68
N THR A 25 41.65 -18.01 51.57
CA THR A 25 40.94 -17.62 52.80
C THR A 25 40.07 -16.37 52.62
N SER A 26 39.90 -15.90 51.38
CA SER A 26 39.07 -14.73 51.10
C SER A 26 37.59 -15.00 51.40
N HIS A 27 36.80 -13.93 51.49
CA HIS A 27 35.37 -14.06 51.77
C HIS A 27 34.60 -14.44 50.51
N PHE A 28 34.13 -15.69 50.46
CA PHE A 28 33.29 -16.21 49.37
C PHE A 28 31.86 -16.42 49.87
N THR A 29 30.86 -16.17 49.02
CA THR A 29 29.44 -16.38 49.37
C THR A 29 28.77 -17.39 48.43
N CYS A 30 27.78 -18.12 48.95
CA CYS A 30 27.01 -19.06 48.14
C CYS A 30 25.99 -18.33 47.26
N PHE A 31 25.96 -18.66 45.97
CA PHE A 31 24.98 -18.12 45.02
C PHE A 31 23.51 -18.32 45.46
N ASN A 32 23.17 -19.49 46.00
CA ASN A 32 21.77 -19.85 46.27
C ASN A 32 21.23 -19.22 47.56
N CYS A 33 22.04 -19.16 48.64
CA CYS A 33 21.57 -18.73 49.96
C CYS A 33 22.27 -17.50 50.55
N ASP A 34 23.24 -16.90 49.83
CA ASP A 34 24.04 -15.74 50.28
C ASP A 34 24.89 -15.96 51.54
N GLU A 35 24.91 -17.18 52.09
CA GLU A 35 25.73 -17.50 53.26
C GLU A 35 27.21 -17.67 52.89
N PRO A 36 28.14 -17.39 53.82
CA PRO A 36 29.57 -17.58 53.58
C PRO A 36 29.92 -19.04 53.26
N VAL A 37 30.80 -19.24 52.28
CA VAL A 37 31.39 -20.54 51.93
C VAL A 37 32.90 -20.48 52.03
N LEU A 38 33.53 -21.61 52.32
CA LEU A 38 34.98 -21.75 52.41
C LEU A 38 35.48 -22.71 51.33
N LEU A 39 36.71 -22.50 50.86
CA LEU A 39 37.37 -23.42 49.94
C LEU A 39 37.96 -24.61 50.73
N ARG A 40 37.72 -25.84 50.27
CA ARG A 40 38.30 -27.04 50.85
C ARG A 40 38.74 -28.01 49.78
N GLN A 41 39.84 -28.71 50.07
CA GLN A 41 40.33 -29.81 49.27
C GLN A 41 39.82 -31.14 49.86
N SER A 42 39.27 -32.01 49.01
CA SER A 42 38.85 -33.37 49.37
C SER A 42 39.43 -34.40 48.42
N ARG A 43 39.47 -35.68 48.83
CA ARG A 43 39.85 -36.78 47.93
C ARG A 43 38.70 -37.13 46.99
N GLY A 44 38.94 -37.06 45.68
CA GLY A 44 37.99 -37.46 44.66
C GLY A 44 37.89 -38.98 44.49
N LYS A 45 36.94 -39.43 43.66
CA LYS A 45 36.67 -40.86 43.39
C LYS A 45 37.85 -41.62 42.77
N ASN A 46 38.80 -40.91 42.13
CA ASN A 46 39.97 -41.48 41.46
C ASN A 46 41.28 -41.17 42.19
N GLU A 47 41.25 -40.98 43.51
CA GLU A 47 42.40 -40.61 44.37
C GLU A 47 43.05 -39.23 44.10
N ASN A 48 42.68 -38.53 43.03
CA ASN A 48 43.04 -37.15 42.79
C ASN A 48 42.32 -36.20 43.77
N TYR A 49 43.03 -35.21 44.30
CA TYR A 49 42.44 -34.17 45.14
C TYR A 49 41.57 -33.21 44.30
N VAL A 50 40.38 -32.89 44.80
CA VAL A 50 39.43 -31.96 44.18
C VAL A 50 39.09 -30.85 45.17
N GLU A 51 39.31 -29.61 44.74
CA GLU A 51 38.91 -28.41 45.47
C GLU A 51 37.46 -28.04 45.14
N HIS A 52 36.72 -27.61 46.16
CA HIS A 52 35.33 -27.21 46.04
C HIS A 52 34.97 -26.28 47.19
N PHE A 53 33.88 -25.54 47.03
CA PHE A 53 33.35 -24.71 48.11
C PHE A 53 32.45 -25.53 49.02
N TYR A 54 32.42 -25.20 50.30
CA TYR A 54 31.51 -25.82 51.27
C TYR A 54 31.00 -24.80 52.27
N HIS A 55 29.81 -25.05 52.83
CA HIS A 55 29.25 -24.22 53.89
C HIS A 55 29.85 -24.66 55.23
N PRO A 56 30.45 -23.74 56.01
CA PRO A 56 30.97 -24.07 57.34
C PRO A 56 29.84 -24.33 58.36
N ASN A 57 28.63 -23.79 58.13
CA ASN A 57 27.46 -23.91 58.99
C ASN A 57 26.23 -24.39 58.19
N PRO A 58 25.23 -25.06 58.83
CA PRO A 58 23.97 -25.42 58.19
C PRO A 58 23.21 -24.21 57.62
N CYS A 59 22.72 -24.29 56.38
CA CYS A 59 21.96 -23.19 55.76
C CYS A 59 20.60 -22.96 56.46
N ARG A 60 20.13 -21.71 56.51
CA ARG A 60 18.85 -21.31 57.15
C ARG A 60 17.60 -22.09 56.69
N ASN A 61 17.64 -22.69 55.50
CA ASN A 61 16.49 -23.40 54.89
C ASN A 61 16.58 -24.94 54.94
N GLY A 62 17.46 -25.52 55.77
CA GLY A 62 17.31 -26.90 56.25
C GLY A 62 18.01 -28.02 55.48
N THR A 63 18.51 -27.84 54.24
CA THR A 63 19.46 -28.79 53.61
C THR A 63 20.44 -28.10 52.64
N HIS A 64 21.69 -28.57 52.58
CA HIS A 64 22.68 -28.06 51.61
C HIS A 64 22.37 -28.46 50.16
N ILE A 65 21.46 -29.42 49.93
CA ILE A 65 21.22 -30.10 48.65
C ILE A 65 20.86 -29.12 47.52
N GLU A 66 20.05 -28.10 47.79
CA GLU A 66 19.68 -27.11 46.77
C GLU A 66 20.87 -26.24 46.32
N CYS A 67 21.74 -25.87 47.26
CA CYS A 67 22.94 -25.10 46.96
C CYS A 67 23.98 -25.92 46.17
N GLU A 68 23.92 -27.24 46.26
CA GLU A 68 24.83 -28.17 45.57
C GLU A 68 24.37 -28.51 44.14
N ASN A 69 23.08 -28.35 43.86
CA ASN A 69 22.47 -28.69 42.56
C ASN A 69 22.48 -27.55 41.54
N VAL A 70 23.08 -26.40 41.87
CA VAL A 70 23.26 -25.29 40.93
C VAL A 70 24.42 -25.61 39.98
N HIS A 71 24.14 -25.72 38.69
CA HIS A 71 25.13 -26.01 37.66
C HIS A 71 25.42 -24.76 36.82
N ILE A 72 26.70 -24.34 36.75
CA ILE A 72 27.17 -23.24 35.89
C ILE A 72 26.76 -23.42 34.44
N GLU A 73 26.78 -24.66 33.92
CA GLU A 73 26.39 -24.96 32.54
C GLU A 73 24.90 -24.71 32.24
N LYS A 74 24.02 -24.73 33.26
CA LYS A 74 22.62 -24.27 33.12
C LYS A 74 22.50 -22.74 33.12
N LEU A 75 23.49 -22.04 33.67
CA LEU A 75 23.57 -20.57 33.71
C LEU A 75 24.25 -20.01 32.43
N ARG A 76 25.21 -20.75 31.83
CA ARG A 76 26.03 -20.32 30.69
C ARG A 76 25.68 -21.02 29.36
N LYS A 77 24.47 -20.82 28.82
CA LYS A 77 24.21 -21.17 27.40
C LYS A 77 24.65 -20.02 26.49
N MET A 78 25.97 -19.94 26.24
CA MET A 78 26.55 -18.88 25.44
C MET A 78 26.64 -19.31 23.96
N SER A 79 26.17 -18.45 23.05
CA SER A 79 26.44 -18.60 21.61
C SER A 79 27.85 -18.12 21.27
N ASP A 80 28.36 -18.47 20.08
CA ASP A 80 29.66 -17.98 19.59
C ASP A 80 29.73 -16.43 19.59
N TRP A 81 28.63 -15.78 19.21
CA TRP A 81 28.48 -14.32 19.23
C TRP A 81 28.57 -13.75 20.65
N HIS A 82 27.83 -14.31 21.60
CA HIS A 82 27.86 -13.84 22.98
C HIS A 82 29.25 -14.10 23.62
N THR A 83 29.90 -15.19 23.24
CA THR A 83 31.28 -15.51 23.63
C THR A 83 32.28 -14.50 23.07
N MET A 84 32.09 -14.04 21.84
CA MET A 84 32.92 -13.00 21.20
C MET A 84 32.88 -11.69 22.02
N PHE A 85 31.69 -11.22 22.39
CA PHE A 85 31.53 -10.03 23.22
C PHE A 85 32.11 -10.24 24.63
N SER A 86 31.77 -11.35 25.28
CA SER A 86 32.22 -11.64 26.65
C SER A 86 33.75 -11.72 26.77
N LYS A 87 34.43 -12.32 25.78
CA LYS A 87 35.90 -12.37 25.73
C LYS A 87 36.57 -11.02 25.47
N SER A 88 35.81 -10.07 24.93
CA SER A 88 36.31 -8.72 24.64
C SER A 88 36.24 -7.81 25.87
N ILE A 89 35.48 -8.18 26.92
CA ILE A 89 35.36 -7.39 28.15
C ILE A 89 36.52 -7.71 29.11
N ASN A 90 37.03 -6.68 29.79
CA ASN A 90 38.00 -6.83 30.86
C ASN A 90 37.46 -7.77 31.95
N THR A 91 38.26 -8.75 32.37
CA THR A 91 37.81 -9.81 33.30
C THR A 91 37.22 -9.29 34.61
N LYS A 92 37.61 -8.09 35.07
CA LYS A 92 37.07 -7.45 36.28
C LYS A 92 35.70 -6.81 36.10
N ASN A 93 35.30 -6.54 34.85
CA ASN A 93 34.07 -5.87 34.49
C ASN A 93 33.06 -6.82 33.86
N GLY A 94 33.49 -7.99 33.40
CA GLY A 94 32.59 -9.00 32.85
C GLY A 94 31.91 -9.82 33.93
N GLU A 95 30.73 -10.34 33.61
CA GLU A 95 30.08 -11.41 34.39
C GLU A 95 29.75 -11.02 35.86
N ILE A 96 29.13 -9.85 36.08
CA ILE A 96 28.91 -9.25 37.42
C ILE A 96 27.50 -9.53 37.97
N PHE A 97 27.42 -10.03 39.20
CA PHE A 97 26.16 -10.18 39.94
C PHE A 97 25.61 -8.85 40.46
N ARG A 98 24.31 -8.64 40.19
CA ARG A 98 23.52 -7.54 40.72
C ARG A 98 22.35 -8.09 41.52
N PHE A 99 22.10 -7.46 42.66
CA PHE A 99 21.11 -7.89 43.65
C PHE A 99 19.99 -6.86 43.75
N GLY A 100 18.76 -7.28 43.46
CA GLY A 100 17.53 -6.54 43.75
C GLY A 100 16.88 -7.05 45.05
N LYS A 101 15.74 -6.47 45.44
CA LYS A 101 15.03 -6.87 46.67
C LYS A 101 14.66 -8.37 46.71
N ASN A 102 14.32 -8.96 45.56
CA ASN A 102 13.93 -10.37 45.42
C ASN A 102 14.55 -11.05 44.17
N THR A 103 15.48 -10.40 43.47
CA THR A 103 16.03 -10.88 42.19
C THR A 103 17.55 -10.86 42.22
N LYS A 104 18.18 -11.90 41.65
CA LYS A 104 19.62 -11.94 41.40
C LYS A 104 19.82 -12.11 39.93
N HIS A 105 20.57 -11.22 39.33
CA HIS A 105 20.84 -11.26 37.90
C HIS A 105 22.32 -11.08 37.62
N PHE A 106 22.74 -11.61 36.48
CA PHE A 106 24.08 -11.55 35.99
C PHE A 106 24.16 -10.57 34.83
N VAL A 107 24.92 -9.49 35.01
CA VAL A 107 25.15 -8.51 33.96
C VAL A 107 26.41 -8.88 33.19
N ASP A 108 26.30 -8.96 31.86
CA ASP A 108 27.39 -9.42 31.00
C ASP A 108 28.63 -8.52 31.09
N GLY A 109 28.42 -7.20 31.19
CA GLY A 109 29.46 -6.22 31.47
C GLY A 109 28.97 -5.11 32.39
N TYR A 110 29.83 -4.63 33.28
CA TYR A 110 29.49 -3.58 34.24
C TYR A 110 30.62 -2.57 34.41
N ASP A 111 30.27 -1.30 34.29
CA ASP A 111 31.13 -0.19 34.66
C ASP A 111 30.81 0.27 36.08
N PHE A 112 31.78 0.11 36.97
CA PHE A 112 31.65 0.49 38.37
C PHE A 112 31.75 2.00 38.59
N GLU A 113 32.38 2.76 37.69
CA GLU A 113 32.57 4.20 37.84
C GLU A 113 31.27 4.96 37.53
N ASN A 114 30.59 4.57 36.44
CA ASN A 114 29.33 5.19 36.01
C ASN A 114 28.07 4.42 36.44
N GLU A 115 28.23 3.32 37.18
CA GLU A 115 27.17 2.42 37.67
C GLU A 115 26.26 1.84 36.56
N LEU A 116 26.78 1.69 35.34
CA LEU A 116 26.04 1.30 34.14
C LEU A 116 26.42 -0.11 33.67
N GLY A 117 25.41 -0.95 33.46
CA GLY A 117 25.55 -2.31 32.93
C GLY A 117 25.31 -2.40 31.43
N ILE A 118 25.77 -3.49 30.82
CA ILE A 118 25.44 -3.88 29.46
C ILE A 118 25.07 -5.36 29.35
N GLU A 119 24.06 -5.65 28.54
CA GLU A 119 23.53 -7.00 28.28
C GLU A 119 23.59 -7.35 26.79
N PHE A 120 24.03 -8.58 26.49
CA PHE A 120 24.10 -9.13 25.13
C PHE A 120 23.03 -10.18 24.91
N GLN A 121 21.91 -9.78 24.31
CA GLN A 121 20.75 -10.64 24.14
C GLN A 121 20.73 -11.33 22.77
N ASN A 122 20.87 -12.67 22.79
CA ASN A 122 20.85 -13.50 21.57
C ASN A 122 19.66 -14.48 21.50
N SER A 123 19.00 -14.76 22.62
CA SER A 123 17.88 -15.70 22.73
C SER A 123 16.56 -14.98 23.02
N PRO A 124 15.39 -15.63 22.92
CA PRO A 124 14.14 -15.05 23.41
C PRO A 124 14.25 -14.67 24.89
N ILE A 125 13.86 -13.44 25.22
CA ILE A 125 13.71 -12.95 26.61
C ILE A 125 12.28 -12.46 26.81
N SER A 126 11.72 -12.66 28.01
CA SER A 126 10.38 -12.18 28.34
C SER A 126 10.38 -10.75 28.91
N PRO A 127 9.27 -10.00 28.82
CA PRO A 127 9.18 -8.65 29.36
C PRO A 127 9.37 -8.60 30.88
N SER A 128 8.95 -9.64 31.61
CA SER A 128 9.20 -9.74 33.06
C SER A 128 10.67 -9.92 33.37
N ASP A 129 11.39 -10.73 32.58
CA ASP A 129 12.82 -10.92 32.79
C ASP A 129 13.58 -9.60 32.56
N VAL A 130 13.23 -8.82 31.52
CA VAL A 130 13.85 -7.50 31.30
C VAL A 130 13.62 -6.58 32.49
N LYS A 131 12.38 -6.49 33.00
CA LYS A 131 12.07 -5.69 34.20
C LYS A 131 12.88 -6.11 35.41
N ASP A 132 12.96 -7.41 35.65
CA ASP A 132 13.68 -7.95 36.80
C ASP A 132 15.17 -7.60 36.75
N ARG A 133 15.77 -7.58 35.55
CA ARG A 133 17.16 -7.19 35.32
C ARG A 133 17.38 -5.68 35.50
N GLU A 134 16.54 -4.88 34.87
CA GLU A 134 16.53 -3.42 34.97
C GLU A 134 16.31 -2.90 36.41
N ASN A 135 15.61 -3.68 37.25
CA ASN A 135 15.44 -3.36 38.67
C ASN A 135 16.73 -3.53 39.50
N THR A 136 17.75 -4.23 38.97
CA THR A 136 19.01 -4.49 39.69
C THR A 136 20.12 -3.49 39.35
N SER A 137 20.09 -2.93 38.15
CA SER A 137 21.03 -1.92 37.65
C SER A 137 20.46 -1.24 36.42
N GLN A 138 20.94 -0.03 36.12
CA GLN A 138 20.72 0.57 34.79
C GLN A 138 21.48 -0.25 33.75
N ILE A 139 20.82 -0.58 32.63
CA ILE A 139 21.37 -1.50 31.64
C ILE A 139 21.15 -0.93 30.23
N ASP A 140 22.23 -0.87 29.46
CA ASP A 140 22.16 -0.80 28.00
C ASP A 140 22.06 -2.19 27.39
N TRP A 141 21.32 -2.32 26.30
CA TRP A 141 21.03 -3.60 25.69
C TRP A 141 21.58 -3.67 24.27
N ILE A 142 22.25 -4.78 23.95
CA ILE A 142 22.63 -5.14 22.59
C ILE A 142 21.93 -6.44 22.20
N PHE A 143 21.02 -6.35 21.25
CA PHE A 143 20.31 -7.51 20.71
C PHE A 143 20.96 -8.00 19.42
N ASN A 144 21.26 -9.29 19.32
CA ASN A 144 21.80 -9.88 18.09
C ASN A 144 20.69 -10.13 17.06
N VAL A 145 20.75 -9.42 15.94
CA VAL A 145 19.81 -9.57 14.82
C VAL A 145 20.52 -9.96 13.52
N GLU A 146 21.78 -10.39 13.56
CA GLU A 146 22.61 -10.63 12.38
C GLU A 146 21.99 -11.58 11.34
N LYS A 147 21.18 -12.54 11.81
CA LYS A 147 20.54 -13.58 10.97
C LYS A 147 19.16 -13.17 10.46
N GLN A 148 18.67 -11.99 10.85
CA GLN A 148 17.35 -11.53 10.46
C GLN A 148 17.38 -10.82 9.11
N TYR A 149 16.23 -10.81 8.45
CA TYR A 149 16.07 -10.01 7.25
C TYR A 149 16.20 -8.52 7.58
N MET A 150 17.09 -7.84 6.87
CA MET A 150 17.33 -6.41 7.05
C MET A 150 17.62 -5.73 5.72
N LYS A 151 17.08 -4.52 5.56
CA LYS A 151 17.28 -3.69 4.37
C LYS A 151 17.29 -2.22 4.73
N ARG A 152 18.08 -1.45 3.99
CA ARG A 152 17.92 0.01 3.92
C ARG A 152 16.86 0.34 2.87
N VAL A 153 15.87 1.15 3.21
CA VAL A 153 14.85 1.66 2.29
C VAL A 153 15.23 3.06 1.83
N THR A 154 15.29 3.24 0.51
CA THR A 154 15.71 4.51 -0.11
C THR A 154 14.67 5.60 0.11
N ILE A 155 13.39 5.28 -0.13
CA ILE A 155 12.27 6.20 0.08
C ILE A 155 12.01 6.32 1.58
N GLY A 156 12.14 7.54 2.12
CA GLY A 156 12.03 7.81 3.55
C GLY A 156 13.33 7.66 4.34
N LYS A 157 14.39 7.09 3.73
CA LYS A 157 15.73 6.93 4.32
C LYS A 157 15.68 6.28 5.72
N TYR A 158 15.29 5.02 5.78
CA TYR A 158 15.26 4.26 7.03
C TYR A 158 15.73 2.83 6.80
N ALA A 159 16.13 2.13 7.85
CA ALA A 159 16.39 0.71 7.85
C ALA A 159 15.17 -0.04 8.40
N ILE A 160 14.96 -1.24 7.89
CA ILE A 160 13.97 -2.20 8.37
C ILE A 160 14.74 -3.42 8.87
N ILE A 161 14.32 -3.96 10.01
CA ILE A 161 14.84 -5.20 10.57
C ILE A 161 13.68 -6.09 11.01
N GLU A 162 13.67 -7.35 10.57
CA GLU A 162 12.68 -8.34 10.99
C GLU A 162 12.85 -8.70 12.47
N ILE A 163 11.74 -8.74 13.21
CA ILE A 163 11.74 -9.06 14.63
C ILE A 163 11.91 -10.58 14.78
N PRO A 164 13.02 -11.07 15.37
CA PRO A 164 13.31 -12.50 15.42
C PRO A 164 12.29 -13.30 16.24
N HIS A 165 11.84 -12.71 17.35
CA HIS A 165 11.01 -13.37 18.34
C HIS A 165 9.87 -12.46 18.79
N LYS A 166 8.66 -13.00 18.84
CA LYS A 166 7.49 -12.26 19.34
C LYS A 166 7.67 -11.74 20.77
N SER A 167 8.47 -12.43 21.60
CA SER A 167 8.77 -11.96 22.95
C SER A 167 9.60 -10.68 22.93
N TRP A 168 10.54 -10.52 21.99
CA TRP A 168 11.38 -9.33 21.89
C TRP A 168 10.56 -8.08 21.59
N GLN A 169 9.49 -8.18 20.81
CA GLN A 169 8.59 -7.06 20.53
C GLN A 169 8.12 -6.35 21.81
N GLU A 170 7.76 -7.11 22.84
CA GLU A 170 7.30 -6.55 24.11
C GLU A 170 8.46 -6.31 25.07
N SER A 171 9.48 -7.16 25.06
CA SER A 171 10.63 -7.04 25.96
C SER A 171 11.44 -5.78 25.73
N VAL A 172 11.67 -5.38 24.47
CA VAL A 172 12.42 -4.13 24.20
C VAL A 172 11.71 -2.91 24.75
N LYS A 173 10.37 -2.90 24.86
CA LYS A 173 9.61 -1.77 25.42
C LYS A 173 9.87 -1.58 26.92
N GLU A 174 10.34 -2.61 27.60
CA GLU A 174 10.62 -2.58 29.03
C GLU A 174 12.08 -2.21 29.37
N CYS A 175 12.97 -2.10 28.37
CA CYS A 175 14.33 -1.61 28.56
C CYS A 175 14.32 -0.14 28.97
N ASN A 176 15.02 0.29 30.02
CA ASN A 176 14.94 1.69 30.44
C ASN A 176 15.92 2.59 29.69
N ASN A 177 17.02 2.04 29.17
CA ASN A 177 18.09 2.79 28.53
C ASN A 177 18.27 2.44 27.04
N ASN A 178 19.49 2.51 26.51
CA ASN A 178 19.75 2.34 25.09
C ASN A 178 19.53 0.89 24.66
N VAL A 179 18.98 0.73 23.45
CA VAL A 179 18.80 -0.57 22.82
C VAL A 179 19.45 -0.49 21.45
N PHE A 180 20.59 -1.15 21.29
CA PHE A 180 21.29 -1.30 20.03
C PHE A 180 21.05 -2.69 19.44
N LEU A 181 21.00 -2.78 18.12
CA LEU A 181 20.85 -4.03 17.38
C LEU A 181 22.14 -4.31 16.62
N TYR A 182 22.78 -5.43 16.93
CA TYR A 182 23.93 -5.92 16.20
C TYR A 182 23.49 -6.63 14.92
N THR A 183 23.88 -6.09 13.77
CA THR A 183 23.45 -6.55 12.43
C THR A 183 24.43 -7.52 11.77
N GLY A 184 25.65 -7.65 12.28
CA GLY A 184 26.74 -8.33 11.57
C GLY A 184 27.19 -7.61 10.28
N LYS A 185 26.77 -6.36 10.10
CA LYS A 185 27.10 -5.46 8.99
C LYS A 185 27.78 -4.21 9.56
N LYS A 186 28.34 -3.36 8.68
CA LYS A 186 28.98 -2.10 9.11
C LYS A 186 28.03 -1.22 9.91
N GLU A 187 26.78 -1.14 9.48
CA GLU A 187 25.74 -0.37 10.14
C GLU A 187 25.10 -1.15 11.28
N TRP A 188 25.20 -0.62 12.48
CA TRP A 188 24.38 -0.98 13.63
C TRP A 188 23.10 -0.15 13.64
N LEU A 189 22.12 -0.57 14.43
CA LEU A 189 20.83 0.10 14.49
C LEU A 189 20.51 0.48 15.94
N TRP A 190 20.26 1.76 16.19
CA TRP A 190 19.78 2.23 17.49
C TRP A 190 18.25 2.18 17.50
N LEU A 191 17.67 1.34 18.36
CA LEU A 191 16.23 1.15 18.45
C LEU A 191 15.59 2.18 19.39
N THR A 192 15.48 3.42 18.92
CA THR A 192 14.83 4.53 19.62
C THR A 192 13.29 4.41 19.57
N ASP A 193 12.71 4.14 18.39
CA ASP A 193 11.31 3.74 18.23
C ASP A 193 11.16 2.23 18.37
N ARG A 194 10.51 1.82 19.45
CA ARG A 194 10.31 0.41 19.81
C ARG A 194 8.98 -0.16 19.33
N LYS A 195 8.25 0.57 18.49
CA LYS A 195 7.01 0.09 17.87
C LYS A 195 7.30 -0.97 16.81
N ALA A 196 6.49 -2.02 16.81
CA ALA A 196 6.52 -3.03 15.77
C ALA A 196 5.51 -2.71 14.67
N TYR A 197 5.93 -2.95 13.43
CA TYR A 197 5.16 -2.67 12.24
C TYR A 197 4.97 -3.94 11.42
N SER A 198 3.81 -4.09 10.77
CA SER A 198 3.62 -5.07 9.70
C SER A 198 3.74 -4.35 8.37
N MET A 199 4.64 -4.84 7.52
CA MET A 199 4.97 -4.24 6.23
C MET A 199 5.14 -5.32 5.17
N GLU A 200 5.09 -4.93 3.91
CA GLU A 200 5.44 -5.77 2.76
C GLU A 200 6.69 -5.21 2.09
N ILE A 201 7.72 -6.04 1.97
CA ILE A 201 9.00 -5.71 1.34
C ILE A 201 9.31 -6.81 0.34
N GLU A 202 9.59 -6.43 -0.91
CA GLU A 202 9.91 -7.38 -2.00
C GLU A 202 8.81 -8.46 -2.17
N GLY A 203 7.54 -8.09 -1.93
CA GLY A 203 6.38 -8.98 -2.03
C GLY A 203 6.15 -9.90 -0.84
N VAL A 204 6.96 -9.81 0.23
CA VAL A 204 6.84 -10.64 1.43
C VAL A 204 6.37 -9.79 2.61
N ARG A 205 5.32 -10.24 3.31
CA ARG A 205 4.85 -9.62 4.56
C ARG A 205 5.78 -9.98 5.71
N ARG A 206 6.25 -8.98 6.45
CA ARG A 206 7.18 -9.12 7.58
C ARG A 206 6.74 -8.28 8.77
N HIS A 207 7.09 -8.74 9.97
CA HIS A 207 6.96 -7.99 11.22
C HIS A 207 8.31 -7.40 11.59
N VAL A 208 8.38 -6.08 11.70
CA VAL A 208 9.64 -5.36 11.65
C VAL A 208 9.70 -4.20 12.63
N TRP A 209 10.91 -3.83 13.02
CA TRP A 209 11.22 -2.48 13.53
C TRP A 209 11.69 -1.57 12.39
N ILE A 210 11.49 -0.27 12.55
CA ILE A 210 11.93 0.77 11.62
C ILE A 210 12.91 1.67 12.34
N ILE A 211 14.07 1.92 11.72
CA ILE A 211 15.14 2.75 12.28
C ILE A 211 15.42 3.87 11.28
N PHE A 212 15.17 5.12 11.66
CA PHE A 212 15.38 6.26 10.76
C PHE A 212 16.85 6.56 10.56
N HIS A 213 17.17 7.34 9.51
CA HIS A 213 18.54 7.60 9.11
C HIS A 213 19.46 8.04 10.26
N ASP A 214 18.96 8.87 11.17
CA ASP A 214 19.73 9.45 12.28
C ASP A 214 20.08 8.41 13.36
N ASP A 215 19.36 7.29 13.39
CA ASP A 215 19.55 6.18 14.34
C ASP A 215 20.29 4.98 13.70
N ILE A 216 20.67 5.08 12.42
CA ILE A 216 21.56 4.10 11.78
C ILE A 216 23.00 4.49 12.13
N CYS A 217 23.63 3.68 12.96
CA CYS A 217 24.90 3.99 13.60
C CYS A 217 26.00 2.98 13.20
N ASN A 218 27.21 3.15 13.73
CA ASN A 218 28.31 2.19 13.61
C ASN A 218 28.80 1.78 15.01
N TYR A 219 29.80 0.91 15.09
CA TYR A 219 30.28 0.39 16.37
C TYR A 219 30.85 1.48 17.31
N LYS A 220 31.40 2.58 16.76
CA LYS A 220 31.94 3.69 17.56
C LYS A 220 30.82 4.43 18.26
N ASP A 221 29.71 4.68 17.57
CA ASP A 221 28.53 5.29 18.19
C ASP A 221 28.02 4.42 19.36
N VAL A 222 28.03 3.09 19.21
CA VAL A 222 27.66 2.17 20.30
C VAL A 222 28.63 2.32 21.47
N PHE A 223 29.93 2.45 21.22
CA PHE A 223 30.94 2.62 22.28
C PHE A 223 30.81 3.97 22.96
N ASP A 224 30.49 5.03 22.22
CA ASP A 224 30.33 6.38 22.73
C ASP A 224 29.04 6.55 23.55
N ASN A 225 28.03 5.70 23.32
CA ASN A 225 26.71 5.77 23.97
C ASN A 225 26.43 4.59 24.92
N THR A 226 27.42 3.75 25.22
CA THR A 226 27.32 2.66 26.22
C THR A 226 28.58 2.60 27.07
N CYS A 227 28.59 1.79 28.12
CA CYS A 227 29.79 1.57 28.93
C CYS A 227 30.88 0.72 28.24
N LEU A 228 30.66 0.23 27.01
CA LEU A 228 31.62 -0.65 26.31
C LEU A 228 33.01 -0.03 26.14
N ALA A 229 33.10 1.27 25.89
CA ALA A 229 34.38 1.94 25.71
C ALA A 229 35.29 1.79 26.94
N ASP A 230 34.71 1.80 28.14
CA ASP A 230 35.46 1.79 29.39
C ASP A 230 35.77 0.37 29.88
N ILE A 231 34.89 -0.59 29.59
CA ILE A 231 35.02 -1.97 30.08
C ILE A 231 35.70 -2.94 29.10
N MET A 232 35.93 -2.55 27.84
CA MET A 232 36.49 -3.43 26.80
C MET A 232 38.03 -3.44 26.79
N THR A 233 38.62 -4.60 26.48
CA THR A 233 40.08 -4.77 26.30
C THR A 233 40.59 -4.05 25.04
N THR A 234 41.90 -3.77 24.98
CA THR A 234 42.53 -3.17 23.79
C THR A 234 42.36 -4.06 22.56
N GLU A 235 42.52 -5.37 22.73
CA GLU A 235 42.32 -6.36 21.66
C GLU A 235 40.86 -6.38 21.19
N GLY A 236 39.90 -6.29 22.11
CA GLY A 236 38.47 -6.20 21.79
C GLY A 236 38.14 -4.96 20.98
N LYS A 237 38.65 -3.79 21.37
CA LYS A 237 38.48 -2.54 20.62
C LYS A 237 39.03 -2.64 19.20
N GLN A 238 40.21 -3.25 19.03
CA GLN A 238 40.81 -3.48 17.71
C GLN A 238 39.97 -4.45 16.87
N MET A 239 39.46 -5.53 17.47
CA MET A 239 38.60 -6.50 16.78
C MET A 239 37.37 -5.83 16.15
N PHE A 240 36.66 -4.97 16.89
CA PHE A 240 35.49 -4.26 16.34
C PHE A 240 35.86 -3.23 15.25
N ALA A 241 37.04 -2.59 15.36
CA ALA A 241 37.56 -1.75 14.30
C ALA A 241 37.85 -2.55 13.01
N ASP A 242 38.44 -3.75 13.15
CA ASP A 242 38.73 -4.62 12.02
C ASP A 242 37.43 -5.16 11.38
N LEU A 243 36.42 -5.48 12.19
CA LEU A 243 35.08 -5.88 11.70
C LEU A 243 34.42 -4.79 10.85
N GLU A 244 34.50 -3.52 11.22
CA GLU A 244 33.94 -2.41 10.41
C GLU A 244 34.56 -2.35 9.01
N THR A 245 35.84 -2.70 8.87
CA THR A 245 36.52 -2.68 7.57
C THR A 245 36.13 -3.86 6.69
N THR A 246 35.89 -5.03 7.29
CA THR A 246 35.68 -6.31 6.59
C THR A 246 34.22 -6.62 6.32
N GLN A 247 33.30 -6.13 7.15
CA GLN A 247 31.86 -6.37 7.00
C GLN A 247 31.29 -5.63 5.79
N GLU A 248 30.22 -6.16 5.23
CA GLU A 248 29.47 -5.49 4.16
C GLU A 248 28.50 -4.45 4.73
N THR A 249 28.06 -3.52 3.89
CA THR A 249 26.99 -2.60 4.23
C THR A 249 25.62 -3.24 4.07
N LEU A 250 24.60 -2.67 4.71
CA LEU A 250 23.20 -3.08 4.52
C LEU A 250 22.76 -3.01 3.05
N GLU A 251 22.16 -4.10 2.57
CA GLU A 251 21.54 -4.13 1.25
C GLU A 251 20.40 -3.12 1.17
N THR A 252 20.21 -2.51 0.00
CA THR A 252 19.22 -1.47 -0.20
C THR A 252 18.03 -1.98 -1.03
N THR A 253 16.84 -1.56 -0.65
CA THR A 253 15.63 -1.64 -1.46
C THR A 253 15.07 -0.23 -1.69
N HIS A 254 14.28 -0.06 -2.75
CA HIS A 254 13.76 1.27 -3.10
C HIS A 254 12.61 1.70 -2.19
N ILE A 255 11.65 0.81 -1.92
CA ILE A 255 10.40 1.14 -1.23
C ILE A 255 9.87 -0.07 -0.44
N ALA A 256 9.06 0.19 0.58
CA ALA A 256 8.28 -0.79 1.33
C ALA A 256 6.81 -0.34 1.42
N TYR A 257 5.91 -1.27 1.71
CA TYR A 257 4.47 -0.99 1.76
C TYR A 257 3.86 -1.35 3.11
N SER A 258 2.85 -0.61 3.54
CA SER A 258 2.20 -0.77 4.84
C SER A 258 1.17 -1.88 4.85
N ARG A 259 1.15 -2.69 5.91
CA ARG A 259 0.21 -3.79 6.11
C ARG A 259 -0.38 -3.85 7.52
N CYS A 260 -0.26 -2.77 8.29
CA CYS A 260 -1.01 -2.54 9.54
C CYS A 260 -1.37 -1.06 9.69
N ARG A 261 -2.24 -0.75 10.66
CA ARG A 261 -2.70 0.63 10.91
C ARG A 261 -1.54 1.59 11.13
N ASP A 262 -0.62 1.27 12.04
CA ASP A 262 0.48 2.16 12.40
C ASP A 262 1.45 2.37 11.23
N SER A 263 1.77 1.32 10.48
CA SER A 263 2.62 1.45 9.29
C SER A 263 1.92 2.26 8.20
N MET A 264 0.58 2.18 8.06
CA MET A 264 -0.15 3.01 7.09
C MET A 264 -0.04 4.49 7.43
N TYR A 265 -0.17 4.89 8.70
CA TYR A 265 0.01 6.29 9.09
C TYR A 265 1.43 6.77 8.79
N LEU A 266 2.43 5.96 9.14
CA LEU A 266 3.83 6.31 8.94
C LEU A 266 4.20 6.44 7.46
N LEU A 267 3.97 5.40 6.66
CA LEU A 267 4.41 5.39 5.27
C LEU A 267 3.56 6.30 4.38
N ASP A 268 2.29 6.56 4.71
CA ASP A 268 1.47 7.51 3.94
C ASP A 268 2.12 8.90 3.92
N ASP A 269 2.62 9.38 5.06
CA ASP A 269 3.29 10.68 5.14
C ASP A 269 4.66 10.65 4.46
N ILE A 270 5.43 9.57 4.62
CA ILE A 270 6.72 9.38 3.93
C ILE A 270 6.54 9.39 2.40
N HIS A 271 5.61 8.59 1.86
CA HIS A 271 5.36 8.49 0.42
C HIS A 271 4.86 9.83 -0.15
N ARG A 272 3.93 10.50 0.55
CA ARG A 272 3.41 11.81 0.14
C ARG A 272 4.46 12.92 0.19
N HIS A 273 5.39 12.86 1.14
CA HIS A 273 6.51 13.79 1.18
C HIS A 273 7.51 13.50 0.05
N TYR A 274 7.84 12.22 -0.15
CA TYR A 274 8.79 11.79 -1.17
C TYR A 274 8.36 12.23 -2.58
N ILE A 275 7.10 12.01 -2.99
CA ILE A 275 6.64 12.40 -4.33
C ILE A 275 6.81 13.91 -4.60
N LYS A 276 6.70 14.76 -3.57
CA LYS A 276 6.84 16.23 -3.71
C LYS A 276 8.29 16.66 -3.93
N THR A 277 9.24 15.86 -3.47
CA THR A 277 10.68 16.13 -3.59
C THR A 277 11.35 15.31 -4.70
N TYR A 278 10.65 14.30 -5.21
CA TYR A 278 11.14 13.41 -6.24
C TYR A 278 11.41 14.15 -7.54
N LYS A 279 12.61 13.96 -8.08
CA LYS A 279 12.99 14.49 -9.39
C LYS A 279 12.63 13.43 -10.43
N PHE A 280 11.54 13.63 -11.16
CA PHE A 280 11.07 12.73 -12.22
C PHE A 280 12.08 12.67 -13.38
N PRO A 281 12.85 11.57 -13.54
CA PRO A 281 13.82 11.44 -14.62
C PRO A 281 13.15 11.34 -15.99
N LEU A 282 13.90 11.57 -17.08
CA LEU A 282 13.38 11.41 -18.43
C LEU A 282 12.84 9.98 -18.64
N ASN A 283 11.70 9.87 -19.31
CA ASN A 283 10.98 8.62 -19.54
C ASN A 283 10.57 7.83 -18.28
N SER A 284 10.73 8.37 -17.07
CA SER A 284 10.36 7.66 -15.84
C SER A 284 8.85 7.51 -15.72
N ILE A 285 8.42 6.37 -15.17
CA ILE A 285 7.03 6.09 -14.84
C ILE A 285 6.91 6.03 -13.32
N THR A 286 6.03 6.86 -12.76
CA THR A 286 5.65 6.82 -11.36
C THR A 286 4.17 6.51 -11.26
N ALA A 287 3.80 5.54 -10.42
CA ALA A 287 2.44 5.10 -10.23
C ALA A 287 2.04 5.21 -8.76
N ILE A 288 1.04 6.03 -8.48
CA ILE A 288 0.48 6.25 -7.15
C ILE A 288 -0.85 5.50 -7.07
N LYS A 289 -0.81 4.34 -6.43
CA LYS A 289 -2.01 3.62 -6.01
C LYS A 289 -2.55 4.31 -4.77
N SER A 290 -3.83 4.61 -4.76
CA SER A 290 -4.42 5.39 -3.68
C SER A 290 -5.82 4.91 -3.34
N VAL A 291 -6.27 5.19 -2.12
CA VAL A 291 -7.63 4.87 -1.70
C VAL A 291 -8.65 5.95 -2.10
N ALA A 292 -9.92 5.69 -1.86
CA ALA A 292 -11.00 6.63 -2.13
C ALA A 292 -10.86 7.89 -1.27
N GLY A 293 -11.00 9.06 -1.89
CA GLY A 293 -10.88 10.33 -1.16
C GLY A 293 -9.46 10.66 -0.69
N SER A 294 -8.43 10.06 -1.29
CA SER A 294 -7.01 10.24 -0.89
C SER A 294 -6.36 11.57 -1.29
N GLY A 295 -7.10 12.45 -1.96
CA GLY A 295 -6.54 13.69 -2.50
C GLY A 295 -5.64 13.48 -3.72
N LYS A 296 -5.92 12.47 -4.57
CA LYS A 296 -5.25 12.22 -5.86
C LYS A 296 -5.06 13.51 -6.67
N THR A 297 -6.18 14.12 -7.04
CA THR A 297 -6.23 15.35 -7.82
C THR A 297 -5.51 16.49 -7.11
N THR A 298 -5.67 16.62 -5.80
CA THR A 298 -4.97 17.64 -5.00
C THR A 298 -3.45 17.44 -5.06
N THR A 299 -2.98 16.19 -5.01
CA THR A 299 -1.56 15.87 -5.14
C THR A 299 -1.03 16.30 -6.51
N LEU A 300 -1.77 16.04 -7.60
CA LEU A 300 -1.40 16.48 -8.94
C LEU A 300 -1.36 18.02 -9.05
N LEU A 301 -2.32 18.72 -8.43
CA LEU A 301 -2.32 20.19 -8.39
C LEU A 301 -1.13 20.74 -7.61
N ASP A 302 -0.77 20.12 -6.49
CA ASP A 302 0.40 20.53 -5.70
C ASP A 302 1.71 20.25 -6.43
N LEU A 303 1.83 19.12 -7.14
CA LEU A 303 2.96 18.85 -8.02
C LEU A 303 3.06 19.89 -9.16
N ALA A 304 1.93 20.31 -9.75
CA ALA A 304 1.95 21.37 -10.76
C ALA A 304 2.48 22.70 -10.19
N LYS A 305 2.14 23.03 -8.93
CA LYS A 305 2.69 24.21 -8.22
C LYS A 305 4.17 24.07 -7.89
N ILE A 306 4.68 22.86 -7.65
CA ILE A 306 6.11 22.62 -7.42
C ILE A 306 6.88 22.77 -8.74
N HIS A 307 6.35 22.22 -9.82
CA HIS A 307 6.97 22.22 -11.14
C HIS A 307 6.51 23.39 -12.05
N LYS A 308 6.43 24.62 -11.52
CA LYS A 308 5.91 25.80 -12.25
C LYS A 308 6.58 26.08 -13.61
N LYS A 309 7.84 25.65 -13.78
CA LYS A 309 8.62 25.83 -15.02
C LYS A 309 8.38 24.74 -16.07
N LYS A 310 7.62 23.69 -15.75
CA LYS A 310 7.30 22.57 -16.64
C LYS A 310 5.91 22.74 -17.22
N ARG A 311 5.76 22.48 -18.51
CA ARG A 311 4.47 22.39 -19.21
C ARG A 311 3.90 21.00 -18.97
N ILE A 312 2.77 20.92 -18.29
CA ILE A 312 2.21 19.66 -17.81
C ILE A 312 0.96 19.34 -18.61
N LEU A 313 0.92 18.17 -19.22
CA LEU A 313 -0.30 17.61 -19.78
C LEU A 313 -1.06 16.88 -18.68
N TYR A 314 -2.30 17.26 -18.41
CA TYR A 314 -3.18 16.53 -17.50
C TYR A 314 -4.21 15.74 -18.31
N LEU A 315 -4.26 14.43 -18.09
CA LEU A 315 -5.18 13.50 -18.74
C LEU A 315 -6.17 12.94 -17.74
N ALA A 316 -7.45 12.99 -18.11
CA ALA A 316 -8.53 12.31 -17.40
C ALA A 316 -9.55 11.75 -18.40
N PHE A 317 -10.29 10.73 -17.97
CA PHE A 317 -11.23 10.01 -18.82
C PHE A 317 -12.47 10.83 -19.20
N ASN A 318 -13.03 11.62 -18.28
CA ASN A 318 -14.31 12.29 -18.46
C ASN A 318 -14.17 13.82 -18.63
N LYS A 319 -14.94 14.39 -19.56
CA LYS A 319 -15.05 15.84 -19.77
C LYS A 319 -15.51 16.59 -18.50
N ASN A 320 -16.34 15.98 -17.67
CA ASN A 320 -16.77 16.57 -16.39
C ASN A 320 -15.57 16.79 -15.45
N LEU A 321 -14.69 15.79 -15.30
CA LEU A 321 -13.43 15.95 -14.55
C LEU A 321 -12.58 17.07 -15.14
N ILE A 322 -12.41 17.11 -16.47
CA ILE A 322 -11.64 18.18 -17.13
C ILE A 322 -12.19 19.57 -16.78
N SER A 323 -13.51 19.71 -16.76
CA SER A 323 -14.17 21.00 -16.48
C SER A 323 -13.99 21.42 -15.02
N GLU A 324 -14.07 20.46 -14.09
CA GLU A 324 -13.77 20.68 -12.67
C GLU A 324 -12.31 21.11 -12.45
N ILE A 325 -11.37 20.44 -13.11
CA ILE A 325 -9.94 20.73 -13.02
C ILE A 325 -9.63 22.11 -13.59
N GLN A 326 -10.23 22.49 -14.72
CA GLN A 326 -10.09 23.83 -15.28
C GLN A 326 -10.57 24.91 -14.29
N GLY A 327 -11.64 24.65 -13.55
CA GLY A 327 -12.08 25.51 -12.45
C GLY A 327 -11.03 25.63 -11.34
N LYS A 328 -10.53 24.50 -10.84
CA LYS A 328 -9.50 24.45 -9.78
C LYS A 328 -8.20 25.13 -10.20
N LEU A 329 -7.76 24.96 -11.45
CA LEU A 329 -6.58 25.61 -12.02
C LEU A 329 -6.69 27.14 -11.98
N LYS A 330 -7.84 27.68 -12.37
CA LYS A 330 -8.12 29.13 -12.31
C LYS A 330 -8.11 29.63 -10.86
N THR A 331 -8.84 28.97 -9.97
CA THR A 331 -8.93 29.37 -8.56
C THR A 331 -7.57 29.34 -7.86
N GLN A 332 -6.68 28.41 -8.23
CA GLN A 332 -5.35 28.26 -7.63
C GLN A 332 -4.23 28.95 -8.42
N ASN A 333 -4.56 29.72 -9.47
CA ASN A 333 -3.60 30.40 -10.34
C ASN A 333 -2.49 29.49 -10.90
N ILE A 334 -2.85 28.27 -11.32
CA ILE A 334 -1.94 27.32 -11.96
C ILE A 334 -2.07 27.47 -13.48
N THR A 335 -1.02 27.94 -14.14
CA THR A 335 -1.02 28.27 -15.59
C THR A 335 -0.22 27.29 -16.43
N ASN A 336 0.58 26.43 -15.81
CA ASN A 336 1.51 25.52 -16.48
C ASN A 336 0.93 24.12 -16.73
N MET A 337 -0.32 23.86 -16.38
CA MET A 337 -0.99 22.56 -16.56
C MET A 337 -2.19 22.68 -17.52
N VAL A 338 -2.24 21.80 -18.52
CA VAL A 338 -3.25 21.79 -19.58
C VAL A 338 -4.09 20.52 -19.47
N PRO A 339 -5.35 20.61 -18.99
CA PRO A 339 -6.23 19.46 -18.86
C PRO A 339 -6.91 19.11 -20.18
N ARG A 340 -6.81 17.84 -20.58
CA ARG A 340 -7.42 17.27 -21.80
C ARG A 340 -7.97 15.88 -21.54
N THR A 341 -9.04 15.52 -22.25
CA THR A 341 -9.39 14.10 -22.41
C THR A 341 -8.40 13.44 -23.38
N PHE A 342 -8.27 12.12 -23.31
CA PHE A 342 -7.43 11.38 -24.25
C PHE A 342 -7.86 11.63 -25.71
N ASP A 343 -9.15 11.59 -26.01
CA ASP A 343 -9.71 11.92 -27.34
C ASP A 343 -9.33 13.31 -27.82
N SER A 344 -9.37 14.30 -26.92
CA SER A 344 -9.01 15.67 -27.26
C SER A 344 -7.54 15.80 -27.61
N LEU A 345 -6.66 15.07 -26.91
CA LEU A 345 -5.24 15.00 -27.25
C LEU A 345 -5.02 14.32 -28.60
N MET A 346 -5.60 13.13 -28.81
CA MET A 346 -5.46 12.36 -30.05
C MET A 346 -5.96 13.15 -31.26
N ARG A 347 -7.08 13.86 -31.11
CA ARG A 347 -7.60 14.75 -32.16
C ARG A 347 -6.61 15.86 -32.50
N SER A 348 -5.96 16.49 -31.52
CA SER A 348 -4.96 17.52 -31.82
C SER A 348 -3.72 16.97 -32.52
N ILE A 349 -3.26 15.79 -32.13
CA ILE A 349 -2.15 15.09 -32.82
C ILE A 349 -2.55 14.78 -34.27
N TYR A 350 -3.72 14.22 -34.48
CA TYR A 350 -4.25 13.92 -35.81
C TYR A 350 -4.35 15.16 -36.70
N ILE A 351 -4.84 16.28 -36.16
CA ILE A 351 -4.98 17.54 -36.91
C ILE A 351 -3.64 18.08 -37.39
N GLU A 352 -2.58 17.93 -36.60
CA GLU A 352 -1.23 18.33 -37.03
C GLU A 352 -0.74 17.50 -38.23
N GLN A 353 -1.13 16.23 -38.29
CA GLN A 353 -0.68 15.29 -39.32
C GLN A 353 -1.56 15.29 -40.58
N LYS A 354 -2.87 15.51 -40.44
CA LYS A 354 -3.87 15.35 -41.51
C LYS A 354 -4.70 16.60 -41.79
N GLY A 355 -4.58 17.65 -40.98
CA GLY A 355 -5.44 18.82 -41.03
C GLY A 355 -6.74 18.66 -40.22
N ASN A 356 -7.48 19.76 -40.06
CA ASN A 356 -8.73 19.76 -39.29
C ASN A 356 -9.84 19.07 -40.09
N PRO A 357 -10.44 17.97 -39.58
CA PRO A 357 -11.59 17.38 -40.24
C PRO A 357 -12.78 18.34 -40.20
N GLU A 358 -13.49 18.48 -41.32
CA GLU A 358 -14.68 19.34 -41.42
C GLU A 358 -15.76 18.92 -40.41
N GLN A 359 -15.96 17.61 -40.24
CA GLN A 359 -16.91 17.05 -39.29
C GLN A 359 -16.42 15.69 -38.76
N MET A 360 -16.77 15.38 -37.50
CA MET A 360 -16.63 14.04 -36.93
C MET A 360 -17.82 13.18 -37.37
N ASP A 361 -17.53 11.97 -37.83
CA ASP A 361 -18.53 11.02 -38.26
C ASP A 361 -19.12 10.23 -37.07
N ASP A 362 -20.42 9.98 -37.15
CA ASP A 362 -21.14 9.04 -36.31
C ASP A 362 -21.67 7.90 -37.18
N LEU A 363 -20.89 6.82 -37.26
CA LEU A 363 -21.18 5.67 -38.11
C LEU A 363 -22.32 4.86 -37.49
N ARG A 364 -23.54 5.04 -38.03
CA ARG A 364 -24.69 4.21 -37.68
C ARG A 364 -25.10 3.31 -38.84
N PRO A 365 -25.61 2.09 -38.58
CA PRO A 365 -26.10 1.22 -39.65
C PRO A 365 -27.16 1.87 -40.54
N ASN A 366 -27.96 2.79 -39.97
CA ASN A 366 -29.01 3.48 -40.72
C ASN A 366 -28.46 4.58 -41.63
N THR A 367 -27.31 5.17 -41.31
CA THR A 367 -26.76 6.35 -42.00
C THR A 367 -25.49 6.07 -42.81
N ILE A 368 -24.81 4.94 -42.58
CA ILE A 368 -23.53 4.61 -43.25
C ILE A 368 -23.61 4.62 -44.78
N HIS A 369 -24.78 4.32 -45.35
CA HIS A 369 -25.01 4.35 -46.79
C HIS A 369 -24.96 5.77 -47.39
N LEU A 370 -25.25 6.81 -46.60
CA LEU A 370 -25.10 8.21 -46.99
C LEU A 370 -23.64 8.61 -47.09
N LYS A 371 -22.78 7.96 -46.30
CA LYS A 371 -21.34 8.17 -46.34
C LYS A 371 -20.70 7.29 -47.42
N ILE A 372 -21.08 6.02 -47.50
CA ILE A 372 -20.46 5.03 -48.40
C ILE A 372 -21.57 4.37 -49.22
N ASN A 373 -21.68 4.79 -50.49
CA ASN A 373 -22.73 4.35 -51.42
C ASN A 373 -22.80 2.82 -51.59
N TRP A 374 -21.71 2.08 -51.39
CA TRP A 374 -21.71 0.61 -51.44
C TRP A 374 -22.74 -0.03 -50.49
N PHE A 375 -23.04 0.63 -49.36
CA PHE A 375 -24.03 0.16 -48.40
C PHE A 375 -25.48 0.48 -48.79
N GLN A 376 -25.73 1.19 -49.89
CA GLN A 376 -27.08 1.43 -50.40
C GLN A 376 -27.75 0.09 -50.74
N GLY A 377 -28.99 -0.10 -50.28
CA GLY A 377 -29.74 -1.36 -50.45
C GLY A 377 -29.21 -2.58 -49.67
N LYS A 378 -28.11 -2.46 -48.90
CA LYS A 378 -27.59 -3.57 -48.08
C LYS A 378 -28.42 -3.78 -46.81
N ASN A 379 -28.50 -5.03 -46.35
CA ASN A 379 -29.17 -5.41 -45.11
C ASN A 379 -28.51 -4.71 -43.89
N TRP A 380 -29.34 -4.25 -42.96
CA TRP A 380 -28.93 -3.63 -41.70
C TRP A 380 -27.88 -4.46 -40.93
N ARG A 381 -28.02 -5.80 -40.90
CA ARG A 381 -27.07 -6.69 -40.20
C ARG A 381 -25.65 -6.58 -40.76
N VAL A 382 -25.51 -6.52 -42.08
CA VAL A 382 -24.20 -6.37 -42.74
C VAL A 382 -23.58 -5.02 -42.40
N LYS A 383 -24.38 -3.94 -42.44
CA LYS A 383 -23.93 -2.59 -42.08
C LYS A 383 -23.44 -2.55 -40.64
N LYS A 384 -24.21 -3.11 -39.72
CA LYS A 384 -23.86 -3.19 -38.30
C LYS A 384 -22.56 -3.97 -38.09
N GLN A 385 -22.48 -5.19 -38.61
CA GLN A 385 -21.28 -6.03 -38.47
C GLN A 385 -20.00 -5.34 -38.97
N CYS A 386 -20.05 -4.61 -40.08
CA CYS A 386 -18.89 -3.88 -40.60
C CYS A 386 -18.44 -2.76 -39.66
N ILE A 387 -19.39 -2.01 -39.10
CA ILE A 387 -19.10 -0.96 -38.12
C ILE A 387 -18.50 -1.59 -36.86
N ASP A 388 -19.11 -2.65 -36.35
CA ASP A 388 -18.65 -3.34 -35.14
C ASP A 388 -17.22 -3.90 -35.32
N TYR A 389 -16.90 -4.50 -36.46
CA TYR A 389 -15.56 -4.98 -36.75
C TYR A 389 -14.53 -3.86 -36.91
N LEU A 390 -14.91 -2.72 -37.51
CA LEU A 390 -14.04 -1.57 -37.61
C LEU A 390 -13.73 -1.02 -36.21
N THR A 391 -14.76 -0.86 -35.38
CA THR A 391 -14.62 -0.42 -33.98
C THR A 391 -13.75 -1.38 -33.18
N LYS A 392 -13.97 -2.70 -33.31
CA LYS A 392 -13.14 -3.75 -32.66
C LYS A 392 -11.68 -3.65 -33.09
N PHE A 393 -11.40 -3.45 -34.39
CA PHE A 393 -10.04 -3.23 -34.88
C PHE A 393 -9.42 -1.94 -34.30
N CYS A 394 -10.21 -0.87 -34.18
CA CYS A 394 -9.72 0.40 -33.67
C CYS A 394 -9.42 0.41 -32.17
N ARG A 395 -10.06 -0.48 -31.39
CA ARG A 395 -9.89 -0.53 -29.93
C ARG A 395 -8.81 -1.51 -29.44
N GLN A 396 -8.27 -2.34 -30.33
CA GLN A 396 -7.25 -3.34 -29.99
C GLN A 396 -5.83 -2.86 -30.34
N VAL A 397 -4.83 -3.47 -29.71
CA VAL A 397 -3.39 -3.14 -29.86
C VAL A 397 -2.53 -4.27 -30.43
N GLY A 398 -3.07 -5.48 -30.60
CA GLY A 398 -2.35 -6.66 -31.08
C GLY A 398 -2.00 -6.62 -32.56
N SER A 399 -2.91 -6.16 -33.41
CA SER A 399 -2.70 -6.06 -34.86
C SER A 399 -2.57 -4.60 -35.29
N ASN A 400 -1.56 -4.30 -36.13
CA ASN A 400 -1.28 -2.96 -36.64
C ASN A 400 -1.94 -2.71 -37.99
N THR A 401 -2.25 -3.77 -38.75
CA THR A 401 -3.00 -3.67 -40.01
C THR A 401 -4.37 -4.33 -39.90
N ILE A 402 -5.33 -3.87 -40.71
CA ILE A 402 -6.66 -4.47 -40.71
C ILE A 402 -6.68 -5.85 -41.38
N GLU A 403 -5.71 -6.11 -42.24
CA GLU A 403 -5.45 -7.41 -42.85
C GLU A 403 -4.99 -8.43 -41.82
N GLU A 404 -4.02 -8.10 -40.96
CA GLU A 404 -3.60 -8.94 -39.83
C GLU A 404 -4.78 -9.26 -38.92
N PHE A 405 -5.52 -8.24 -38.49
CA PHE A 405 -6.72 -8.41 -37.67
C PHE A 405 -7.77 -9.32 -38.32
N SER A 406 -7.95 -9.19 -39.65
CA SER A 406 -8.89 -10.03 -40.40
C SER A 406 -8.43 -11.49 -40.46
N MET A 407 -7.13 -11.72 -40.68
CA MET A 407 -6.55 -13.05 -40.69
C MET A 407 -6.61 -13.72 -39.32
N GLU A 408 -6.26 -13.02 -38.25
CA GLU A 408 -6.30 -13.54 -36.88
C GLU A 408 -7.73 -13.90 -36.45
N ARG A 409 -8.70 -13.02 -36.74
CA ARG A 409 -10.06 -13.20 -36.25
C ARG A 409 -10.91 -14.13 -37.12
N PHE A 410 -10.70 -14.15 -38.44
CA PHE A 410 -11.57 -14.86 -39.38
C PHE A 410 -10.85 -15.93 -40.20
N GLY A 411 -9.52 -16.06 -40.10
CA GLY A 411 -8.71 -16.98 -40.89
C GLY A 411 -8.63 -16.64 -42.38
N LYS A 412 -9.13 -15.46 -42.79
CA LYS A 412 -9.21 -15.05 -44.20
C LYS A 412 -9.18 -13.53 -44.36
N PRO A 413 -8.71 -13.00 -45.50
CA PRO A 413 -8.80 -11.58 -45.78
C PRO A 413 -10.26 -11.16 -45.94
N MET A 414 -10.56 -9.95 -45.46
CA MET A 414 -11.89 -9.35 -45.54
C MET A 414 -11.81 -8.07 -46.40
N PRO A 415 -12.01 -8.14 -47.73
CA PRO A 415 -11.88 -6.98 -48.62
C PRO A 415 -12.75 -5.78 -48.24
N LEU A 416 -13.92 -6.05 -47.66
CA LEU A 416 -14.82 -5.01 -47.17
C LEU A 416 -14.22 -4.23 -45.98
N MET A 417 -13.51 -4.92 -45.08
CA MET A 417 -12.80 -4.26 -43.96
C MET A 417 -11.64 -3.43 -44.46
N LYS A 418 -10.87 -3.96 -45.43
CA LYS A 418 -9.81 -3.21 -46.10
C LYS A 418 -10.35 -1.92 -46.74
N MET A 419 -11.43 -2.02 -47.52
CA MET A 419 -12.09 -0.85 -48.11
C MET A 419 -12.52 0.18 -47.05
N MET A 420 -13.09 -0.27 -45.93
CA MET A 420 -13.45 0.62 -44.81
C MET A 420 -12.21 1.33 -44.25
N TRP A 421 -11.11 0.61 -44.04
CA TRP A 421 -9.87 1.17 -43.53
C TRP A 421 -9.20 2.13 -44.51
N ASP A 422 -9.24 1.84 -45.82
CA ASP A 422 -8.75 2.76 -46.86
C ASP A 422 -9.51 4.10 -46.83
N LYS A 423 -10.82 4.06 -46.54
CA LYS A 423 -11.64 5.26 -46.31
C LYS A 423 -11.25 6.00 -45.02
N VAL A 424 -10.80 5.30 -43.99
CA VAL A 424 -10.22 5.93 -42.79
C VAL A 424 -8.87 6.59 -43.08
N ILE A 425 -7.97 5.90 -43.78
CA ILE A 425 -6.64 6.43 -44.15
C ILE A 425 -6.75 7.70 -45.00
N SER A 426 -7.71 7.71 -45.93
CA SER A 426 -8.01 8.88 -46.78
C SER A 426 -8.79 10.00 -46.08
N SER A 427 -9.00 9.90 -44.76
CA SER A 427 -9.76 10.87 -43.95
C SER A 427 -11.21 11.05 -44.41
N TYR A 428 -11.74 10.09 -45.15
CA TYR A 428 -13.13 10.07 -45.58
C TYR A 428 -14.06 9.58 -44.45
N ILE A 429 -13.56 8.68 -43.61
CA ILE A 429 -14.21 8.26 -42.35
C ILE A 429 -13.36 8.77 -41.19
N VAL A 430 -13.93 9.61 -40.34
CA VAL A 430 -13.24 10.19 -39.18
C VAL A 430 -14.09 10.06 -37.93
N THR A 431 -13.81 9.05 -37.10
CA THR A 431 -14.41 8.87 -35.78
C THR A 431 -13.34 8.99 -34.69
N PHE A 432 -13.75 9.07 -33.41
CA PHE A 432 -12.78 9.07 -32.30
C PHE A 432 -11.95 7.78 -32.26
N ASP A 433 -12.60 6.62 -32.44
CA ASP A 433 -11.93 5.31 -32.46
C ASP A 433 -10.92 5.23 -33.62
N THR A 434 -11.26 5.71 -34.82
CA THR A 434 -10.34 5.67 -35.96
C THR A 434 -9.15 6.61 -35.78
N ILE A 435 -9.37 7.82 -35.24
CA ILE A 435 -8.30 8.77 -34.91
C ILE A 435 -7.31 8.14 -33.93
N ARG A 436 -7.81 7.57 -32.82
CA ARG A 436 -7.01 6.88 -31.81
C ARG A 436 -6.12 5.80 -32.43
N LYS A 437 -6.72 4.93 -33.24
CA LYS A 437 -5.98 3.82 -33.90
C LYS A 437 -4.93 4.33 -34.88
N GLN A 438 -5.22 5.38 -35.65
CA GLN A 438 -4.25 5.98 -36.56
C GLN A 438 -3.08 6.62 -35.81
N VAL A 439 -3.33 7.36 -34.72
CA VAL A 439 -2.24 7.92 -33.89
C VAL A 439 -1.37 6.80 -33.32
N GLN A 440 -1.99 5.71 -32.85
CA GLN A 440 -1.28 4.55 -32.30
C GLN A 440 -0.41 3.83 -33.34
N ILE A 441 -0.97 3.40 -34.49
CA ILE A 441 -0.23 2.65 -35.51
C ILE A 441 0.92 3.48 -36.11
N ASN A 442 0.70 4.77 -36.33
CA ASN A 442 1.67 5.62 -37.02
C ASN A 442 2.66 6.33 -36.07
N HIS A 443 2.58 6.07 -34.77
CA HIS A 443 3.45 6.67 -33.74
C HIS A 443 3.52 8.21 -33.80
N TRP A 444 2.36 8.87 -33.91
CA TRP A 444 2.28 10.32 -34.06
C TRP A 444 2.35 11.11 -32.74
N ALA A 445 2.29 10.44 -31.59
CA ALA A 445 2.15 11.11 -30.30
C ALA A 445 3.48 11.64 -29.75
N ARG A 446 4.60 10.94 -29.97
CA ARG A 446 5.89 11.25 -29.34
C ARG A 446 6.35 12.68 -29.58
N ASP A 447 6.53 13.06 -30.84
CA ASP A 447 7.07 14.36 -31.21
C ASP A 447 6.13 15.50 -30.83
N TYR A 448 4.82 15.29 -31.02
CA TYR A 448 3.80 16.25 -30.60
C TYR A 448 3.86 16.49 -29.09
N ILE A 449 3.86 15.42 -28.29
CA ILE A 449 3.81 15.52 -26.84
C ILE A 449 5.10 16.16 -26.30
N LYS A 450 6.26 15.70 -26.74
CA LYS A 450 7.57 16.22 -26.31
C LYS A 450 7.76 17.70 -26.64
N ARG A 451 7.24 18.15 -27.79
CA ARG A 451 7.31 19.57 -28.20
C ARG A 451 6.42 20.45 -27.34
N ASN A 452 5.26 19.96 -26.89
CA ASN A 452 4.25 20.77 -26.19
C ASN A 452 4.30 20.64 -24.66
N TYR A 453 4.82 19.54 -24.14
CA TYR A 453 4.77 19.19 -22.72
C TYR A 453 6.09 18.58 -22.25
N ASP A 454 6.37 18.80 -20.97
CA ASP A 454 7.56 18.28 -20.30
C ASP A 454 7.22 17.14 -19.33
N MET A 455 5.94 16.96 -18.96
CA MET A 455 5.44 15.89 -18.09
C MET A 455 3.97 15.54 -18.41
N ILE A 456 3.55 14.31 -18.10
CA ILE A 456 2.15 13.86 -18.19
C ILE A 456 1.64 13.45 -16.81
N PHE A 457 0.54 14.05 -16.37
CA PHE A 457 -0.22 13.65 -15.19
C PHE A 457 -1.48 12.92 -15.65
N ILE A 458 -1.72 11.74 -15.11
CA ILE A 458 -2.82 10.85 -15.50
C ILE A 458 -3.65 10.59 -14.26
N ASP A 459 -4.89 11.07 -14.26
CA ASP A 459 -5.85 10.86 -13.17
C ASP A 459 -6.87 9.77 -13.53
N GLU A 460 -7.37 9.07 -12.52
CA GLU A 460 -8.25 7.89 -12.64
C GLU A 460 -7.67 6.81 -13.59
N ALA A 461 -6.37 6.52 -13.44
CA ALA A 461 -5.63 5.59 -14.29
C ALA A 461 -6.25 4.18 -14.38
N GLN A 462 -7.01 3.75 -13.37
CA GLN A 462 -7.68 2.44 -13.36
C GLN A 462 -8.81 2.31 -14.40
N ASP A 463 -9.25 3.40 -15.03
CA ASP A 463 -10.28 3.41 -16.06
C ASP A 463 -9.72 3.48 -17.49
N PHE A 464 -8.40 3.39 -17.65
CA PHE A 464 -7.76 3.46 -18.97
C PHE A 464 -7.98 2.18 -19.78
N ASP A 465 -8.02 2.30 -21.10
CA ASP A 465 -8.06 1.16 -22.03
C ASP A 465 -6.64 0.81 -22.54
N ASP A 466 -6.54 -0.35 -23.20
CA ASP A 466 -5.27 -0.87 -23.71
C ASP A 466 -4.60 0.04 -24.73
N LEU A 467 -5.40 0.68 -25.59
CA LEU A 467 -4.88 1.58 -26.62
C LEU A 467 -4.31 2.85 -26.00
N MET A 468 -5.01 3.42 -25.01
CA MET A 468 -4.50 4.58 -24.27
C MET A 468 -3.15 4.28 -23.62
N LEU A 469 -3.03 3.12 -22.96
CA LEU A 469 -1.78 2.70 -22.36
C LEU A 469 -0.68 2.44 -23.39
N ASP A 470 -0.99 1.81 -24.52
CA ASP A 470 0.00 1.54 -25.58
C ASP A 470 0.63 2.84 -26.11
N VAL A 471 -0.19 3.85 -26.42
CA VAL A 471 0.29 5.16 -26.87
C VAL A 471 1.14 5.83 -25.78
N LEU A 472 0.67 5.84 -24.53
CA LEU A 472 1.39 6.49 -23.44
C LEU A 472 2.71 5.79 -23.13
N LEU A 473 2.77 4.46 -23.13
CA LEU A 473 3.97 3.72 -22.74
C LEU A 473 4.99 3.59 -23.87
N LYS A 474 4.55 3.37 -25.11
CA LYS A 474 5.45 3.09 -26.25
C LYS A 474 5.75 4.33 -27.10
N ASP A 475 4.81 5.27 -27.18
CA ASP A 475 4.90 6.42 -28.07
C ASP A 475 5.08 7.76 -27.32
N THR A 476 5.68 7.74 -26.13
CA THR A 476 6.09 8.97 -25.43
C THR A 476 7.34 8.76 -24.56
N ASP A 477 8.23 9.76 -24.48
CA ASP A 477 9.52 9.68 -23.78
C ASP A 477 9.68 10.69 -22.62
N ILE A 478 8.61 11.43 -22.29
CA ILE A 478 8.58 12.36 -21.15
C ILE A 478 8.14 11.63 -19.85
N PRO A 479 8.41 12.18 -18.66
CA PRO A 479 8.02 11.58 -17.38
C PRO A 479 6.49 11.52 -17.23
N LYS A 480 6.00 10.42 -16.64
CA LYS A 480 4.57 10.10 -16.51
C LYS A 480 4.23 9.78 -15.07
N ILE A 481 3.16 10.39 -14.57
CA ILE A 481 2.63 10.14 -13.23
C ILE A 481 1.21 9.59 -13.36
N PHE A 482 1.05 8.31 -13.05
CA PHE A 482 -0.23 7.63 -12.99
C PHE A 482 -0.80 7.70 -11.58
N VAL A 483 -2.02 8.19 -11.42
CA VAL A 483 -2.70 8.26 -10.13
C VAL A 483 -4.09 7.64 -10.28
N GLY A 484 -4.49 6.83 -9.30
CA GLY A 484 -5.74 6.09 -9.38
C GLY A 484 -6.03 5.27 -8.14
N ASP A 485 -7.23 4.69 -8.12
CA ASP A 485 -7.68 3.76 -7.09
C ASP A 485 -8.09 2.45 -7.77
N PRO A 486 -7.24 1.40 -7.72
CA PRO A 486 -7.52 0.09 -8.29
C PRO A 486 -8.90 -0.49 -7.91
N MET A 487 -9.38 -0.24 -6.68
CA MET A 487 -10.67 -0.74 -6.20
C MET A 487 -11.86 0.02 -6.79
N GLN A 488 -11.63 1.17 -7.45
CA GLN A 488 -12.66 1.92 -8.17
C GLN A 488 -12.78 1.55 -9.65
N ALA A 489 -12.11 0.49 -10.11
CA ALA A 489 -12.18 0.05 -11.51
C ALA A 489 -13.53 -0.63 -11.80
N ILE A 490 -14.53 0.14 -12.25
CA ILE A 490 -15.91 -0.32 -12.51
C ILE A 490 -16.36 -0.17 -13.98
N TYR A 491 -15.48 0.25 -14.89
CA TYR A 491 -15.80 0.39 -16.32
C TYR A 491 -15.28 -0.78 -17.19
N GLN A 492 -14.99 -1.94 -16.58
CA GLN A 492 -14.43 -3.11 -17.29
C GLN A 492 -15.29 -3.56 -18.48
N TRP A 493 -16.62 -3.42 -18.39
CA TRP A 493 -17.56 -3.67 -19.48
C TRP A 493 -17.36 -2.77 -20.71
N ARG A 494 -16.72 -1.60 -20.56
CA ARG A 494 -16.30 -0.71 -21.67
C ARG A 494 -14.93 -1.07 -22.24
N GLY A 495 -14.30 -2.14 -21.76
CA GLY A 495 -12.94 -2.54 -22.12
C GLY A 495 -11.84 -1.81 -21.33
N SER A 496 -12.19 -1.08 -20.25
CA SER A 496 -11.16 -0.50 -19.37
C SER A 496 -10.42 -1.62 -18.63
N ILE A 497 -9.12 -1.47 -18.49
CA ILE A 497 -8.27 -2.36 -17.72
C ILE A 497 -7.71 -1.61 -16.51
N ASN A 498 -7.41 -2.33 -15.44
CA ASN A 498 -6.65 -1.74 -14.35
C ASN A 498 -5.21 -1.48 -14.82
N ALA A 499 -4.94 -0.23 -15.25
CA ALA A 499 -3.66 0.16 -15.85
C ALA A 499 -2.45 -0.19 -14.99
N PHE A 500 -2.59 -0.15 -13.66
CA PHE A 500 -1.52 -0.47 -12.72
C PHE A 500 -0.96 -1.89 -12.90
N ASN A 501 -1.74 -2.83 -13.45
CA ASN A 501 -1.32 -4.21 -13.69
C ASN A 501 -0.52 -4.39 -14.99
N LYS A 502 -0.51 -3.38 -15.88
CA LYS A 502 0.20 -3.43 -17.17
C LYS A 502 1.38 -2.45 -17.24
N LEU A 503 1.69 -1.75 -16.15
CA LEU A 503 2.84 -0.86 -16.12
C LEU A 503 4.16 -1.66 -16.11
N PRO A 504 5.24 -1.12 -16.72
CA PRO A 504 6.55 -1.77 -16.75
C PRO A 504 7.14 -2.06 -15.35
N THR A 505 8.05 -3.03 -15.26
CA THR A 505 8.67 -3.48 -13.99
C THR A 505 9.59 -2.44 -13.35
N ASP A 506 10.13 -1.51 -14.13
CA ASP A 506 10.94 -0.37 -13.67
C ASP A 506 10.09 0.81 -13.16
N THR A 507 8.76 0.67 -13.15
CA THR A 507 7.83 1.67 -12.60
C THR A 507 8.04 1.84 -11.10
N LEU A 508 8.17 3.10 -10.66
CA LEU A 508 8.13 3.42 -9.23
C LEU A 508 6.68 3.40 -8.74
N PHE A 509 6.28 2.34 -8.04
CA PHE A 509 4.98 2.23 -7.38
C PHE A 509 5.04 2.84 -5.98
N MET A 510 4.03 3.66 -5.64
CA MET A 510 3.80 4.20 -4.30
C MET A 510 2.34 3.99 -3.91
N GLU A 511 2.10 3.82 -2.61
CA GLU A 511 0.76 3.65 -2.05
C GLU A 511 0.40 4.80 -1.11
N PHE A 512 -0.78 5.40 -1.32
CA PHE A 512 -1.39 6.39 -0.44
C PHE A 512 -2.58 5.78 0.29
N TYR A 513 -2.47 5.71 1.63
CA TYR A 513 -3.39 5.00 2.50
C TYR A 513 -4.46 5.92 3.09
N SER A 514 -4.18 7.23 3.19
CA SER A 514 -5.12 8.17 3.82
C SER A 514 -6.31 8.52 2.94
N THR A 515 -7.52 8.46 3.50
CA THR A 515 -8.72 9.12 3.00
C THR A 515 -9.02 10.40 3.79
N PHE A 516 -9.33 11.48 3.09
CA PHE A 516 -9.76 12.75 3.69
C PHE A 516 -11.29 12.93 3.60
N ARG A 517 -12.00 11.94 3.04
CA ARG A 517 -13.44 11.98 2.85
C ARG A 517 -14.20 11.24 3.95
N ILE A 518 -13.72 10.06 4.30
CA ILE A 518 -14.44 9.13 5.19
C ILE A 518 -13.77 9.14 6.56
N GLY A 519 -14.53 9.48 7.59
CA GLY A 519 -14.16 9.43 9.00
C GLY A 519 -14.14 8.03 9.60
N ASN A 520 -13.52 7.91 10.77
CA ASN A 520 -13.79 6.77 11.65
C ASN A 520 -15.16 6.96 12.33
N PRO A 521 -15.85 5.89 12.76
CA PRO A 521 -15.48 4.47 12.63
C PRO A 521 -15.76 3.85 11.25
N ALA A 522 -16.47 4.52 10.34
CA ALA A 522 -16.83 3.91 9.05
C ALA A 522 -15.61 3.51 8.20
N CYS A 523 -14.55 4.31 8.19
CA CYS A 523 -13.31 3.98 7.47
C CYS A 523 -12.72 2.64 7.94
N ASP A 524 -12.67 2.40 9.26
CA ASP A 524 -12.18 1.15 9.83
C ASP A 524 -13.09 -0.04 9.47
N LYS A 525 -14.42 0.16 9.46
CA LYS A 525 -15.37 -0.87 9.05
C LYS A 525 -15.23 -1.21 7.57
N ILE A 526 -15.19 -0.20 6.68
CA ILE A 526 -15.01 -0.39 5.23
C ILE A 526 -13.70 -1.12 4.96
N ARG A 527 -12.59 -0.73 5.60
CA ARG A 527 -11.30 -1.43 5.44
C ARG A 527 -11.42 -2.94 5.67
N ASN A 528 -12.17 -3.33 6.70
CA ASN A 528 -12.33 -4.74 7.09
C ASN A 528 -13.32 -5.51 6.19
N MET A 529 -14.11 -4.84 5.34
CA MET A 529 -15.05 -5.47 4.41
C MET A 529 -14.38 -5.98 3.13
N PHE A 530 -13.18 -5.48 2.80
CA PHE A 530 -12.52 -5.73 1.52
C PHE A 530 -11.11 -6.29 1.72
N ASP A 531 -10.80 -7.35 0.97
CA ASP A 531 -9.44 -7.86 0.88
C ASP A 531 -8.50 -6.84 0.24
N ASN A 532 -7.29 -6.71 0.79
CA ASN A 532 -6.26 -5.77 0.33
C ASN A 532 -6.71 -4.30 0.30
N CYS A 533 -7.73 -3.93 1.07
CA CYS A 533 -8.08 -2.54 1.32
C CYS A 533 -7.18 -1.99 2.43
N TRP A 534 -6.18 -1.20 2.05
CA TRP A 534 -5.27 -0.54 2.98
C TRP A 534 -5.65 0.92 3.10
N MET A 535 -6.66 1.23 3.93
CA MET A 535 -7.13 2.60 4.12
C MET A 535 -7.16 3.04 5.59
N ILE A 536 -6.80 4.31 5.82
CA ILE A 536 -6.88 5.00 7.11
C ILE A 536 -7.57 6.35 6.96
N SER A 537 -8.29 6.78 8.00
CA SER A 537 -8.95 8.08 7.99
C SER A 537 -8.00 9.20 8.45
N LYS A 538 -7.90 10.25 7.62
CA LYS A 538 -7.43 11.60 8.00
C LYS A 538 -8.55 12.63 7.78
N SER A 539 -9.81 12.19 7.77
CA SER A 539 -10.98 13.09 7.70
C SER A 539 -11.07 13.93 8.97
N LYS A 540 -11.59 15.15 8.84
CA LYS A 540 -11.88 16.03 9.99
C LYS A 540 -13.20 15.71 10.68
N GLN A 541 -14.05 14.92 10.02
CA GLN A 541 -15.39 14.57 10.48
C GLN A 541 -15.51 13.06 10.53
N ASP A 542 -16.23 12.58 11.53
CA ASP A 542 -16.59 11.18 11.66
C ASP A 542 -17.65 10.80 10.62
N THR A 543 -17.58 9.56 10.16
CA THR A 543 -18.57 8.99 9.25
C THR A 543 -19.16 7.76 9.93
N HIS A 544 -20.49 7.65 9.90
CA HIS A 544 -21.22 6.61 10.58
C HIS A 544 -22.06 5.79 9.60
N PHE A 545 -22.20 4.51 9.91
CA PHE A 545 -23.25 3.70 9.29
C PHE A 545 -24.54 3.95 10.06
N ASP A 546 -25.53 4.54 9.39
CA ASP A 546 -26.80 4.95 9.99
C ASP A 546 -27.92 4.68 8.98
N LYS A 547 -28.93 3.93 9.42
CA LYS A 547 -30.10 3.57 8.61
C LYS A 547 -31.10 4.72 8.48
N ASN A 548 -30.99 5.74 9.33
CA ASN A 548 -31.98 6.81 9.44
C ASN A 548 -31.35 8.15 9.10
N PHE A 549 -31.68 8.69 7.92
CA PHE A 549 -31.40 10.10 7.62
C PHE A 549 -32.46 10.99 8.29
N GLU A 550 -32.04 12.15 8.78
CA GLU A 550 -32.97 13.14 9.32
C GLU A 550 -33.93 13.61 8.23
N THR A 551 -35.17 13.91 8.60
CA THR A 551 -36.24 14.20 7.63
C THR A 551 -35.99 15.46 6.80
N THR A 552 -35.11 16.35 7.29
CA THR A 552 -34.71 17.62 6.65
C THR A 552 -33.47 17.52 5.79
N GLU A 553 -32.73 16.41 5.83
CA GLU A 553 -31.48 16.26 5.08
C GLU A 553 -31.75 15.66 3.70
N SER A 554 -31.20 16.28 2.65
CA SER A 554 -31.14 15.61 1.35
C SER A 554 -30.16 14.43 1.43
N TYR A 555 -30.36 13.41 0.61
CA TYR A 555 -29.43 12.28 0.51
C TYR A 555 -29.32 11.78 -0.93
N VAL A 556 -28.24 11.07 -1.21
CA VAL A 556 -28.03 10.39 -2.48
C VAL A 556 -28.40 8.92 -2.32
N TYR A 557 -29.26 8.41 -3.19
CA TYR A 557 -29.62 7.00 -3.24
C TYR A 557 -28.93 6.35 -4.45
N LEU A 558 -28.00 5.43 -4.17
CA LEU A 558 -27.22 4.72 -5.17
C LEU A 558 -27.84 3.37 -5.51
N PHE A 559 -27.87 3.08 -6.81
CA PHE A 559 -28.42 1.85 -7.38
C PHE A 559 -27.38 1.15 -8.24
N ARG A 560 -27.39 -0.18 -8.23
CA ARG A 560 -26.63 -0.97 -9.20
C ARG A 560 -27.27 -0.93 -10.59
N SER A 561 -28.60 -0.91 -10.66
CA SER A 561 -29.36 -1.03 -11.90
C SER A 561 -30.49 0.01 -12.05
N TRP A 562 -30.84 0.30 -13.29
CA TRP A 562 -32.00 1.13 -13.63
C TRP A 562 -33.32 0.49 -13.22
N ARG A 563 -33.40 -0.84 -13.19
CA ARG A 563 -34.58 -1.58 -12.72
C ARG A 563 -34.98 -1.12 -11.31
N TYR A 564 -34.07 -1.26 -10.35
CA TYR A 564 -34.37 -0.91 -8.95
C TYR A 564 -34.54 0.59 -8.77
N LEU A 565 -33.77 1.40 -9.51
CA LEU A 565 -33.93 2.85 -9.52
C LEU A 565 -35.36 3.24 -9.89
N LEU A 566 -35.90 2.70 -10.99
CA LEU A 566 -37.26 3.02 -11.44
C LEU A 566 -38.33 2.51 -10.48
N LEU A 567 -38.14 1.31 -9.92
CA LEU A 567 -39.08 0.72 -8.96
C LEU A 567 -39.15 1.53 -7.66
N LYS A 568 -38.03 2.08 -7.17
CA LYS A 568 -38.04 2.99 -6.01
C LYS A 568 -38.55 4.37 -6.37
N ALA A 569 -38.21 4.89 -7.56
CA ALA A 569 -38.64 6.21 -7.99
C ALA A 569 -40.16 6.35 -8.20
N GLN A 570 -40.88 5.25 -8.47
CA GLN A 570 -42.36 5.28 -8.55
C GLN A 570 -43.03 5.36 -7.16
N GLU A 571 -42.33 4.98 -6.09
CA GLU A 571 -42.84 4.95 -4.71
C GLU A 571 -42.43 6.20 -3.92
N GLU A 572 -41.27 6.77 -4.23
CA GLU A 572 -40.71 7.95 -3.56
C GLU A 572 -41.11 9.25 -4.25
N ASN A 573 -41.55 10.25 -3.48
CA ASN A 573 -41.85 11.60 -3.95
C ASN A 573 -40.63 12.53 -3.85
N ASP A 574 -40.67 13.67 -4.55
CA ASP A 574 -39.64 14.71 -4.52
C ASP A 574 -38.23 14.17 -4.85
N VAL A 575 -38.16 13.33 -5.90
CA VAL A 575 -36.92 12.69 -6.35
C VAL A 575 -36.26 13.45 -7.50
N TYR A 576 -34.94 13.39 -7.59
CA TYR A 576 -34.19 13.77 -8.78
C TYR A 576 -33.47 12.55 -9.33
N ILE A 577 -33.63 12.25 -10.62
CA ILE A 577 -32.95 11.14 -11.28
C ILE A 577 -31.97 11.70 -12.31
N TYR A 578 -30.70 11.35 -12.16
CA TYR A 578 -29.67 11.83 -13.09
C TYR A 578 -29.81 11.22 -14.48
N GLY A 579 -29.89 12.08 -15.51
CA GLY A 579 -29.95 11.66 -16.90
C GLY A 579 -31.27 10.99 -17.32
N TYR A 580 -32.36 11.22 -16.57
CA TYR A 580 -33.64 10.53 -16.79
C TYR A 580 -34.20 10.74 -18.20
N ASP A 581 -34.24 11.98 -18.73
CA ASP A 581 -34.89 12.25 -20.02
C ASP A 581 -34.24 11.49 -21.20
N ASP A 582 -32.91 11.37 -21.20
CA ASP A 582 -32.19 10.59 -22.20
C ASP A 582 -32.45 9.09 -22.03
N LYS A 583 -32.45 8.62 -20.78
CA LYS A 583 -32.68 7.21 -20.46
C LYS A 583 -34.10 6.77 -20.74
N GLU A 584 -35.10 7.61 -20.49
CA GLU A 584 -36.51 7.33 -20.82
C GLU A 584 -36.69 7.12 -22.33
N ARG A 585 -36.15 8.02 -23.15
CA ARG A 585 -36.17 7.88 -24.62
C ARG A 585 -35.49 6.58 -25.07
N MET A 586 -34.34 6.28 -24.48
CA MET A 586 -33.60 5.04 -24.75
C MET A 586 -34.42 3.80 -24.38
N MET A 587 -35.05 3.78 -23.19
CA MET A 587 -35.86 2.66 -22.71
C MET A 587 -37.07 2.39 -23.60
N ILE A 588 -37.79 3.45 -24.01
CA ILE A 588 -38.92 3.32 -24.94
C ILE A 588 -38.45 2.74 -26.29
N SER A 589 -37.35 3.27 -26.83
CA SER A 589 -36.80 2.77 -28.09
C SER A 589 -36.28 1.33 -27.99
N LEU A 590 -35.66 0.97 -26.88
CA LEU A 590 -35.10 -0.36 -26.64
C LEU A 590 -36.21 -1.39 -26.44
N HIS A 591 -37.24 -1.06 -25.65
CA HIS A 591 -38.42 -1.91 -25.45
C HIS A 591 -39.11 -2.23 -26.77
N ALA A 592 -39.40 -1.21 -27.58
CA ALA A 592 -40.04 -1.37 -28.89
C ALA A 592 -39.23 -2.28 -29.84
N ARG A 593 -37.90 -2.27 -29.70
CA ARG A 593 -36.99 -3.15 -30.45
C ARG A 593 -36.99 -4.57 -29.91
N LEU A 594 -36.88 -4.74 -28.59
CA LEU A 594 -36.86 -6.02 -27.89
C LEU A 594 -38.12 -6.84 -28.15
N MET A 595 -39.29 -6.18 -28.24
CA MET A 595 -40.56 -6.82 -28.59
C MET A 595 -40.60 -7.41 -30.00
N LYS A 596 -39.69 -7.00 -30.89
CA LYS A 596 -39.64 -7.47 -32.29
C LYS A 596 -38.43 -8.37 -32.58
N PHE A 597 -37.32 -8.14 -31.88
CA PHE A 597 -36.05 -8.81 -32.14
C PHE A 597 -35.30 -9.08 -30.84
N ALA A 598 -34.79 -10.30 -30.68
CA ALA A 598 -33.86 -10.63 -29.61
C ALA A 598 -32.52 -9.88 -29.78
N LEU A 599 -31.91 -9.48 -28.67
CA LEU A 599 -30.54 -8.98 -28.65
C LEU A 599 -29.58 -10.14 -28.91
N SER A 600 -28.52 -9.88 -29.70
CA SER A 600 -27.39 -10.81 -29.78
C SER A 600 -26.63 -10.85 -28.45
N ASP A 601 -25.89 -11.93 -28.18
CA ASP A 601 -25.11 -12.04 -26.93
C ASP A 601 -24.08 -10.91 -26.79
N GLU A 602 -23.50 -10.43 -27.89
CA GLU A 602 -22.63 -9.25 -27.89
C GLU A 602 -23.38 -7.97 -27.46
N GLU A 603 -24.65 -7.81 -27.83
CA GLU A 603 -25.44 -6.64 -27.43
C GLU A 603 -25.87 -6.70 -25.97
N LYS A 604 -26.03 -7.92 -25.43
CA LYS A 604 -26.29 -8.11 -24.01
C LYS A 604 -25.06 -7.76 -23.18
N GLN A 605 -23.86 -8.09 -23.67
CA GLN A 605 -22.58 -7.77 -23.01
C GLN A 605 -22.28 -6.26 -22.96
N ASP A 606 -22.76 -5.49 -23.93
CA ASP A 606 -22.59 -4.02 -23.97
C ASP A 606 -23.54 -3.28 -23.00
N MET A 607 -24.49 -3.96 -22.36
CA MET A 607 -25.44 -3.35 -21.44
C MET A 607 -24.85 -3.22 -20.02
N GLU A 608 -25.12 -2.08 -19.38
CA GLU A 608 -24.63 -1.75 -18.03
C GLU A 608 -25.24 -2.66 -16.95
N ASP A 609 -26.44 -3.20 -17.19
CA ASP A 609 -27.27 -3.95 -16.24
C ASP A 609 -28.32 -4.84 -16.95
N ASP A 610 -29.17 -5.48 -16.15
CA ASP A 610 -30.27 -6.35 -16.59
C ASP A 610 -31.49 -5.59 -17.16
N LEU A 611 -31.32 -4.33 -17.55
CA LEU A 611 -32.39 -3.49 -18.10
C LEU A 611 -33.15 -4.15 -19.27
N PRO A 612 -32.51 -4.87 -20.22
CA PRO A 612 -33.25 -5.53 -21.30
C PRO A 612 -34.25 -6.58 -20.81
N ASN A 613 -33.87 -7.43 -19.86
CA ASN A 613 -34.75 -8.46 -19.32
C ASN A 613 -35.85 -7.84 -18.47
N PHE A 614 -35.52 -6.79 -17.71
CA PHE A 614 -36.53 -5.98 -17.02
C PHE A 614 -37.56 -5.40 -18.00
N LEU A 615 -37.11 -4.78 -19.10
CA LEU A 615 -38.01 -4.22 -20.10
C LEU A 615 -38.88 -5.30 -20.77
N LEU A 616 -38.33 -6.49 -21.03
CA LEU A 616 -39.09 -7.62 -21.60
C LEU A 616 -40.18 -8.13 -20.65
N SER A 617 -40.06 -7.92 -19.34
CA SER A 617 -41.09 -8.32 -18.37
C SER A 617 -42.32 -7.40 -18.37
N TYR A 618 -42.31 -6.29 -19.12
CA TYR A 618 -43.41 -5.33 -19.20
C TYR A 618 -44.04 -5.30 -20.58
N THR A 619 -45.38 -5.19 -20.62
CA THR A 619 -46.09 -4.75 -21.83
C THR A 619 -45.82 -3.27 -22.11
N ALA A 620 -46.06 -2.83 -23.35
CA ALA A 620 -45.90 -1.43 -23.72
C ALA A 620 -46.79 -0.47 -22.88
N PHE A 621 -47.95 -0.95 -22.43
CA PHE A 621 -48.85 -0.19 -21.57
C PHE A 621 -48.30 -0.07 -20.15
N GLU A 622 -47.88 -1.18 -19.55
CA GLU A 622 -47.33 -1.19 -18.19
C GLU A 622 -46.05 -0.36 -18.08
N LEU A 623 -45.16 -0.45 -19.08
CA LEU A 623 -43.94 0.36 -19.11
C LEU A 623 -44.28 1.86 -19.17
N LYS A 624 -45.26 2.24 -19.99
CA LYS A 624 -45.69 3.64 -20.09
C LYS A 624 -46.28 4.15 -18.78
N GLU A 625 -47.07 3.33 -18.09
CA GLU A 625 -47.61 3.69 -16.77
C GLU A 625 -46.51 3.81 -15.70
N LEU A 626 -45.54 2.90 -15.69
CA LEU A 626 -44.37 2.99 -14.80
C LEU A 626 -43.63 4.32 -15.03
N LEU A 627 -43.26 4.63 -16.27
CA LEU A 627 -42.52 5.85 -16.61
C LEU A 627 -43.34 7.10 -16.28
N ARG A 628 -44.66 7.08 -16.50
CA ARG A 628 -45.56 8.18 -16.13
C ARG A 628 -45.56 8.44 -14.62
N LYS A 629 -45.63 7.38 -13.80
CA LYS A 629 -45.56 7.49 -12.33
C LYS A 629 -44.22 8.01 -11.85
N VAL A 630 -43.11 7.46 -12.38
CA VAL A 630 -41.77 7.96 -12.07
C VAL A 630 -41.66 9.46 -12.41
N ARG A 631 -42.10 9.84 -13.61
CA ARG A 631 -42.05 11.23 -14.08
C ARG A 631 -42.89 12.18 -13.22
N SER A 632 -44.01 11.74 -12.63
CA SER A 632 -44.80 12.58 -11.73
C SER A 632 -44.12 12.86 -10.39
N ASN A 633 -43.14 12.04 -10.00
CA ASN A 633 -42.41 12.21 -8.73
C ASN A 633 -41.11 13.00 -8.90
N ILE A 634 -40.67 13.25 -10.14
CA ILE A 634 -39.41 13.96 -10.43
C ILE A 634 -39.58 15.46 -10.22
N VAL A 635 -38.67 16.04 -9.43
CA VAL A 635 -38.55 17.48 -9.22
C VAL A 635 -37.15 17.99 -9.61
N PRO A 636 -36.96 19.31 -9.82
CA PRO A 636 -35.64 19.87 -10.07
C PRO A 636 -34.66 19.54 -8.94
N LYS A 637 -33.38 19.33 -9.27
CA LYS A 637 -32.33 18.88 -8.33
C LYS A 637 -32.28 19.67 -7.02
N ASN A 638 -32.49 20.97 -7.05
CA ASN A 638 -32.42 21.84 -5.87
C ASN A 638 -33.60 21.68 -4.90
N ASN A 639 -34.71 21.09 -5.38
CA ASN A 639 -35.93 20.87 -4.61
C ASN A 639 -36.08 19.39 -4.20
N ALA A 640 -35.21 18.51 -4.72
CA ALA A 640 -35.29 17.09 -4.47
C ALA A 640 -34.72 16.74 -3.09
N LYS A 641 -35.46 15.93 -2.34
CA LYS A 641 -34.98 15.35 -1.09
C LYS A 641 -34.09 14.13 -1.36
N CYS A 642 -34.45 13.33 -2.35
CA CYS A 642 -33.74 12.11 -2.72
C CYS A 642 -33.10 12.27 -4.11
N LEU A 643 -31.79 12.19 -4.18
CA LEU A 643 -31.04 12.27 -5.43
C LEU A 643 -30.63 10.85 -5.87
N MET A 644 -31.29 10.31 -6.89
CA MET A 644 -31.11 8.95 -7.37
C MET A 644 -30.09 8.87 -8.52
N TYR A 645 -29.13 7.95 -8.39
CA TYR A 645 -28.07 7.71 -9.36
C TYR A 645 -27.73 6.23 -9.48
N THR A 646 -27.30 5.79 -10.67
CA THR A 646 -26.53 4.54 -10.75
C THR A 646 -25.11 4.77 -10.24
N ILE A 647 -24.48 3.76 -9.63
CA ILE A 647 -23.10 3.87 -9.11
C ILE A 647 -22.13 4.34 -10.20
N HIS A 648 -22.24 3.82 -11.43
CA HIS A 648 -21.40 4.24 -12.57
C HIS A 648 -21.54 5.72 -12.91
N SER A 649 -22.74 6.28 -12.79
CA SER A 649 -23.00 7.70 -13.07
C SER A 649 -22.56 8.62 -11.93
N TYR A 650 -22.50 8.10 -10.70
CA TYR A 650 -22.12 8.84 -9.51
C TYR A 650 -20.63 8.74 -9.16
N LYS A 651 -19.87 7.90 -9.88
CA LYS A 651 -18.43 7.78 -9.68
C LYS A 651 -17.75 9.14 -9.83
N GLY A 652 -16.86 9.46 -8.87
CA GLY A 652 -16.17 10.75 -8.78
C GLY A 652 -16.92 11.81 -7.97
N CYS A 653 -18.23 11.65 -7.77
CA CYS A 653 -19.02 12.52 -6.89
C CYS A 653 -18.91 12.09 -5.42
N GLU A 654 -19.43 12.94 -4.54
CA GLU A 654 -19.50 12.74 -3.09
C GLU A 654 -20.69 13.50 -2.48
N HIS A 655 -21.24 12.99 -1.38
CA HIS A 655 -22.35 13.59 -0.66
C HIS A 655 -22.20 13.38 0.86
N ASN A 656 -22.88 14.18 1.67
CA ASN A 656 -22.85 14.00 3.13
C ASN A 656 -23.52 12.66 3.52
N ASN A 657 -24.70 12.44 2.96
CA ASN A 657 -25.57 11.31 3.26
C ASN A 657 -25.76 10.44 2.02
N VAL A 658 -25.42 9.15 2.10
CA VAL A 658 -25.53 8.21 0.98
C VAL A 658 -26.24 6.95 1.43
N LYS A 659 -27.28 6.57 0.68
CA LYS A 659 -28.03 5.33 0.82
C LYS A 659 -27.67 4.37 -0.30
N LEU A 660 -27.47 3.09 0.04
CA LEU A 660 -27.23 2.02 -0.92
C LEU A 660 -28.51 1.21 -1.11
N CYS A 661 -28.83 0.87 -2.35
CA CYS A 661 -29.96 -0.01 -2.67
C CYS A 661 -29.60 -1.48 -2.39
N GLU A 662 -30.61 -2.29 -2.12
CA GLU A 662 -30.51 -3.73 -1.88
C GLU A 662 -29.99 -4.51 -3.11
N ASP A 663 -30.01 -3.88 -4.30
CA ASP A 663 -29.46 -4.47 -5.53
C ASP A 663 -27.93 -4.40 -5.62
N ILE A 664 -27.27 -3.80 -4.62
CA ILE A 664 -25.82 -3.74 -4.51
C ILE A 664 -25.35 -4.88 -3.62
N THR A 665 -24.69 -5.88 -4.23
CA THR A 665 -24.26 -7.10 -3.53
C THR A 665 -22.76 -7.10 -3.26
N GLU A 666 -22.32 -7.96 -2.33
CA GLU A 666 -20.89 -8.20 -2.05
C GLU A 666 -20.19 -8.95 -3.20
N GLU A 667 -20.92 -9.56 -4.14
CA GLU A 667 -20.31 -10.23 -5.29
C GLU A 667 -19.58 -9.22 -6.21
N GLU A 668 -20.09 -7.99 -6.29
CA GLU A 668 -19.50 -6.90 -7.06
C GLU A 668 -18.65 -5.95 -6.17
N GLN A 669 -17.59 -6.50 -5.57
CA GLN A 669 -16.71 -5.83 -4.61
C GLN A 669 -16.30 -4.39 -4.99
N ASN A 670 -15.87 -4.16 -6.25
CA ASN A 670 -15.47 -2.80 -6.69
C ASN A 670 -16.66 -1.82 -6.71
N LEU A 671 -17.85 -2.27 -7.11
CA LEU A 671 -19.05 -1.43 -7.13
C LEU A 671 -19.50 -1.09 -5.71
N LEU A 672 -19.50 -2.07 -4.81
CA LEU A 672 -19.81 -1.86 -3.40
C LEU A 672 -18.81 -0.89 -2.74
N TYR A 673 -17.51 -1.09 -2.97
CA TYR A 673 -16.47 -0.18 -2.48
C TYR A 673 -16.66 1.24 -3.02
N VAL A 674 -16.94 1.40 -4.32
CA VAL A 674 -17.23 2.71 -4.89
C VAL A 674 -18.43 3.34 -4.20
N ALA A 675 -19.51 2.61 -3.95
CA ALA A 675 -20.73 3.13 -3.33
C ALA A 675 -20.51 3.55 -1.87
N LEU A 676 -19.90 2.69 -1.06
CA LEU A 676 -19.60 2.95 0.36
C LEU A 676 -18.68 4.16 0.55
N THR A 677 -17.80 4.43 -0.42
CA THR A 677 -16.81 5.49 -0.33
C THR A 677 -17.26 6.86 -0.87
N ARG A 678 -18.58 7.05 -1.09
CA ARG A 678 -19.16 8.33 -1.54
C ARG A 678 -19.64 9.23 -0.41
N ALA A 679 -19.91 8.67 0.76
CA ALA A 679 -20.42 9.43 1.90
C ALA A 679 -19.31 10.19 2.63
N LYS A 680 -19.69 11.31 3.25
CA LYS A 680 -18.85 12.05 4.21
C LYS A 680 -19.33 11.92 5.65
N ASN A 681 -20.64 11.76 5.87
CA ASN A 681 -21.24 11.81 7.20
C ASN A 681 -21.99 10.51 7.53
N LYS A 682 -22.98 10.12 6.71
CA LYS A 682 -23.87 8.98 6.99
C LYS A 682 -23.95 8.02 5.80
N ILE A 683 -23.82 6.72 6.07
CA ILE A 683 -23.96 5.62 5.11
C ILE A 683 -25.12 4.72 5.56
N ASP A 684 -26.16 4.60 4.75
CA ASP A 684 -27.22 3.59 4.93
C ASP A 684 -26.88 2.38 4.04
N TYR A 685 -26.44 1.29 4.67
CA TYR A 685 -26.11 0.02 4.04
C TYR A 685 -26.41 -1.14 4.99
N ASP A 686 -27.35 -2.00 4.58
CA ASP A 686 -27.77 -3.18 5.32
C ASP A 686 -27.10 -4.44 4.76
N ASN A 687 -26.06 -4.90 5.47
CA ASN A 687 -25.68 -6.31 5.45
C ASN A 687 -26.50 -6.99 6.56
N ASN A 688 -27.55 -7.70 6.17
CA ASN A 688 -28.18 -8.68 7.07
C ASN A 688 -27.20 -9.80 7.41
#